data_AF-A0A812G4B9-F1
#
_entry.id   AF-A0A812G4B9-F1
#
_cell.length_a   1.000
_cell.length_b   1.000
_cell.length_c   1.000
_cell.angle_alpha   90.00
_cell.angle_beta   90.00
_cell.angle_gamma   90.00
#
_symmetry.space_group_name_H-M   'P 1'
#
loop_
_entity.id
_entity.type
_entity.pdbx_description
1 polymer ?
#
loop_
_entity_poly.entity_id
_entity_poly.type
_entity_poly.pdbx_seq_one_letter_code
_entity_poly.pdbx_strand_id
1 'polypeptide(L)'
;MAAEILNDLAAPVEAKDEIGEWKVIYPTKSLILPGRALTLRLREEPTLLGICECEKHGVLKASEDFGQLSLRGKQMDVEERRATEREKVRREEADQRQQEQIAKEARRLRNRFAMFWIAFLVPAWGLLPIFMFLVALSLSLRLEINGRALEQSALALLAVFPCLFLGYCVGFWGTKTVRSDANFGDYACCARAAFNCEGILGLAALAFITWQLGVEFWQVSLFLWVVAGGGLGWWTYNCRRGALGQVSSRPDLHEVFAQHDRARDQVKNRTIRFEGRVIPEAGRPCVASWPGKYEGAWEALVRHTRAGEVSAAVVFLPDGTEDYGCHDPIPTAEGLSYDPDACWCIPLYGEPKPWGCRWWTRWLRNVEMAVESGAELEVYFFAGLAGRGKVQSFDSAGPEHLRREEIYGKLREFKESPQFKAASAQGLDGLSRERREDSSSRYSRELHRLFLAWLPKEEAESLEASEGLGNSQKAEVAWLDRKGYQYREVDVSMWLSDEDAAVEAQVSVRTMPTEPVVRDRQMFDLQRSLVAKEAQIDDFERQALTSRSASMQATTPSPTAPVLLAWGFANFARNLLQAQLLRAAASDGDARRMREKLSAAEDRAMKTERQLLQARTDLTELEMRLSMSGDRHNSLEEQLRIAGQRAQQMEELLTTAETQTRQLEEELRAAHDAQARMKERLFQRGFFLALSYRSSGDVALLAQVFHGLSRFARLCRTARHSEEAGLAEEATCRRLFLARILVAWHLKCRAKNLARQAALSSCQGGQRRLQASILGLWQRAAATQRHLRKQEFVGRFQKMGARFLTMTPGQENNL
;
A
#
# COMPACT_ATOMS: atom_id res chain seq x y z
N MET A 1 48.65 40.28 -6.78
CA MET A 1 47.44 40.36 -5.94
C MET A 1 46.81 38.98 -5.96
N ALA A 2 46.34 38.49 -4.81
CA ALA A 2 45.62 37.23 -4.73
C ALA A 2 44.22 37.49 -4.20
N ALA A 3 43.22 36.87 -4.81
CA ALA A 3 41.85 36.90 -4.32
C ALA A 3 41.40 35.47 -3.98
N GLU A 4 40.58 35.37 -2.95
CA GLU A 4 39.99 34.10 -2.53
C GLU A 4 38.62 33.97 -3.18
N ILE A 5 38.39 32.94 -3.99
CA ILE A 5 37.07 32.64 -4.54
C ILE A 5 36.38 31.62 -3.63
N LEU A 6 35.27 31.99 -3.01
CA LEU A 6 34.37 31.10 -2.28
C LEU A 6 33.28 30.58 -3.22
N ASN A 7 33.17 29.25 -3.37
CA ASN A 7 32.04 28.65 -4.05
C ASN A 7 30.86 28.49 -3.08
N ASP A 8 29.97 29.48 -3.07
CA ASP A 8 28.72 29.48 -2.32
C ASP A 8 27.52 28.93 -3.13
N LEU A 9 27.75 28.51 -4.39
CA LEU A 9 26.78 27.74 -5.16
C LEU A 9 26.79 26.28 -4.71
N ALA A 10 25.67 25.58 -4.87
CA ALA A 10 25.57 24.17 -4.58
C ALA A 10 26.13 23.28 -5.71
N ALA A 11 26.57 23.87 -6.83
CA ALA A 11 27.17 23.17 -7.98
C ALA A 11 28.70 23.34 -7.99
N PRO A 12 29.47 22.34 -8.48
CA PRO A 12 30.90 22.51 -8.73
C PRO A 12 31.14 23.62 -9.76
N VAL A 13 32.12 24.48 -9.47
CA VAL A 13 32.60 25.52 -10.40
C VAL A 13 34.06 25.28 -10.72
N GLU A 14 34.51 25.78 -11.87
CA GLU A 14 35.91 25.77 -12.25
C GLU A 14 36.41 27.21 -12.34
N ALA A 15 37.56 27.50 -11.73
CA ALA A 15 38.18 28.81 -11.73
C ALA A 15 39.59 28.74 -12.31
N LYS A 16 40.00 29.81 -13.01
CA LYS A 16 41.39 30.01 -13.43
C LYS A 16 41.77 31.48 -13.36
N ASP A 17 43.07 31.73 -13.26
CA ASP A 17 43.65 33.03 -13.56
C ASP A 17 43.84 33.22 -15.08
N GLU A 18 44.47 34.31 -15.50
CA GLU A 18 44.67 34.65 -16.92
C GLU A 18 45.46 33.60 -17.72
N ILE A 19 46.40 32.89 -17.08
CA ILE A 19 47.36 31.98 -17.75
C ILE A 19 47.22 30.53 -17.24
N GLY A 20 46.57 30.34 -16.10
CA GLY A 20 46.52 29.09 -15.36
C GLY A 20 45.55 28.06 -15.91
N GLU A 21 45.71 26.84 -15.40
CA GLU A 21 44.79 25.73 -15.64
C GLU A 21 43.50 25.89 -14.81
N TRP A 22 42.42 25.30 -15.31
CA TRP A 22 41.14 25.26 -14.60
C TRP A 22 41.27 24.42 -13.33
N LYS A 23 40.92 25.01 -12.19
CA LYS A 23 40.87 24.36 -10.89
C LYS A 23 39.43 24.26 -10.41
N VAL A 24 39.05 23.09 -9.94
CA VAL A 24 37.68 22.82 -9.46
C VAL A 24 37.54 23.35 -8.03
N ILE A 25 36.44 24.04 -7.78
CA ILE A 25 36.02 24.49 -6.45
C ILE A 25 34.67 23.84 -6.15
N TYR A 26 34.63 22.90 -5.21
CA TYR A 26 33.39 22.28 -4.77
C TYR A 26 32.59 23.22 -3.84
N PRO A 27 31.29 22.99 -3.65
CA PRO A 27 30.45 23.81 -2.77
C PRO A 27 31.06 23.97 -1.38
N THR A 28 30.91 25.16 -0.81
CA THR A 28 31.45 25.58 0.51
C THR A 28 32.97 25.66 0.62
N LYS A 29 33.71 25.36 -0.46
CA LYS A 29 35.16 25.50 -0.49
C LYS A 29 35.59 26.82 -1.10
N SER A 30 36.81 27.22 -0.75
CA SER A 30 37.45 28.37 -1.36
C SER A 30 38.78 28.01 -2.03
N LEU A 31 39.18 28.86 -2.98
CA LEU A 31 40.44 28.74 -3.71
C LEU A 31 41.09 30.12 -3.85
N ILE A 32 42.35 30.22 -3.45
CA ILE A 32 43.14 31.44 -3.61
C ILE A 32 43.86 31.40 -4.96
N LEU A 33 43.59 32.36 -5.83
CA LEU A 33 44.22 32.51 -7.14
C LEU A 33 44.97 33.85 -7.25
N PRO A 34 46.20 33.88 -7.78
CA PRO A 34 46.88 35.11 -8.13
C PRO A 34 46.34 35.66 -9.45
N GLY A 35 46.04 36.96 -9.54
CA GLY A 35 45.57 37.54 -10.81
C GLY A 35 44.98 38.92 -10.66
N ARG A 36 44.87 39.64 -11.78
CA ARG A 36 44.06 40.87 -11.87
C ARG A 36 42.65 40.55 -12.37
N ALA A 37 42.51 39.62 -13.31
CA ALA A 37 41.23 39.06 -13.72
C ALA A 37 41.13 37.58 -13.36
N LEU A 38 39.99 37.17 -12.80
CA LEU A 38 39.67 35.78 -12.52
C LEU A 38 38.49 35.34 -13.39
N THR A 39 38.61 34.17 -14.01
CA THR A 39 37.53 33.57 -14.81
C THR A 39 36.95 32.39 -14.07
N LEU A 40 35.63 32.37 -13.94
CA LEU A 40 34.85 31.28 -13.36
C LEU A 40 33.94 30.68 -14.44
N ARG A 41 33.67 29.37 -14.38
CA ARG A 41 32.65 28.71 -15.18
C ARG A 41 31.91 27.64 -14.39
N LEU A 42 30.65 27.38 -14.74
CA LEU A 42 29.90 26.26 -14.19
C LEU A 42 30.42 24.97 -14.82
N ARG A 43 30.67 23.94 -14.01
CA ARG A 43 31.19 22.67 -14.55
C ARG A 43 30.14 21.90 -15.37
N GLU A 44 28.86 22.09 -15.06
CA GLU A 44 27.75 21.49 -15.82
C GLU A 44 27.46 22.23 -17.13
N GLU A 45 27.83 23.51 -17.23
CA GLU A 45 27.60 24.37 -18.40
C GLU A 45 28.87 25.19 -18.72
N PRO A 46 29.93 24.55 -19.27
CA PRO A 46 31.25 25.18 -19.44
C PRO A 46 31.26 26.38 -20.41
N THR A 47 30.22 26.52 -21.22
CA THR A 47 30.00 27.64 -22.14
C THR A 47 29.67 28.94 -21.41
N LEU A 48 29.17 28.86 -20.17
CA LEU A 48 28.84 30.02 -19.36
C LEU A 48 30.06 30.47 -18.55
N LEU A 49 30.65 31.59 -18.95
CA LEU A 49 31.81 32.18 -18.31
C LEU A 49 31.42 33.44 -17.54
N GLY A 50 31.99 33.60 -16.35
CA GLY A 50 31.95 34.83 -15.57
C GLY A 50 33.36 35.36 -15.34
N ILE A 51 33.57 36.65 -15.52
CA ILE A 51 34.88 37.31 -15.34
C ILE A 51 34.72 38.38 -14.26
N CYS A 52 35.66 38.43 -13.32
CA CYS A 52 35.69 39.43 -12.26
C CYS A 52 37.07 40.10 -12.21
N GLU A 53 37.09 41.43 -12.23
CA GLU A 53 38.31 42.24 -12.05
C GLU A 53 38.59 42.45 -10.55
N CYS A 54 39.73 41.95 -10.09
CA CYS A 54 40.15 41.97 -8.70
C CYS A 54 40.89 43.27 -8.36
N GLU A 55 40.14 44.35 -8.09
CA GLU A 55 40.74 45.63 -7.69
C GLU A 55 41.21 45.65 -6.21
N LYS A 56 40.67 44.78 -5.35
CA LYS A 56 40.94 44.76 -3.90
C LYS A 56 41.17 43.33 -3.39
N HIS A 57 41.92 43.21 -2.29
CA HIS A 57 42.02 41.94 -1.54
C HIS A 57 40.67 41.68 -0.86
N GLY A 58 40.02 40.57 -1.20
CA GLY A 58 38.72 40.19 -0.67
C GLY A 58 38.33 38.77 -1.05
N VAL A 59 37.29 38.27 -0.38
CA VAL A 59 36.66 37.00 -0.72
C VAL A 59 35.59 37.28 -1.78
N LEU A 60 35.78 36.74 -2.97
CA LEU A 60 34.81 36.78 -4.06
C LEU A 60 33.88 35.58 -3.96
N LYS A 61 32.57 35.79 -4.00
CA LYS A 61 31.57 34.73 -4.01
C LYS A 61 31.15 34.40 -5.43
N ALA A 62 31.15 33.10 -5.75
CA ALA A 62 30.69 32.58 -7.04
C ALA A 62 29.26 33.06 -7.40
N SER A 63 28.39 33.21 -6.41
CA SER A 63 26.99 33.58 -6.60
C SER A 63 26.71 35.10 -6.65
N GLU A 64 27.71 35.96 -6.45
CA GLU A 64 27.54 37.42 -6.42
C GLU A 64 28.46 38.13 -7.43
N ASP A 65 29.74 37.73 -7.53
CA ASP A 65 30.78 38.57 -8.15
C ASP A 65 31.10 38.28 -9.62
N PHE A 66 30.42 37.30 -10.25
CA PHE A 66 30.73 36.80 -11.59
C PHE A 66 29.59 37.04 -12.61
N GLY A 67 28.76 38.06 -12.39
CA GLY A 67 27.78 38.57 -13.35
C GLY A 67 26.73 37.55 -13.79
N GLN A 68 26.63 37.28 -15.10
CA GLN A 68 25.64 36.34 -15.66
C GLN A 68 25.82 34.92 -15.12
N LEU A 69 27.06 34.49 -14.86
CA LEU A 69 27.34 33.19 -14.28
C LEU A 69 26.72 33.06 -12.89
N SER A 70 26.88 34.07 -12.06
CA SER A 70 26.32 34.11 -10.70
C SER A 70 24.80 33.98 -10.72
N LEU A 71 24.13 34.72 -11.61
CA LEU A 71 22.67 34.65 -11.77
C LEU A 71 22.21 33.27 -12.23
N ARG A 72 22.84 32.70 -13.25
CA ARG A 72 22.49 31.39 -13.79
C ARG A 72 22.80 30.26 -12.81
N GLY A 73 23.92 30.33 -12.09
CA GLY A 73 24.28 29.38 -11.04
C GLY A 73 23.22 29.31 -9.94
N LYS A 74 22.74 30.48 -9.46
CA LYS A 74 21.62 30.57 -8.51
C LYS A 74 20.34 29.96 -9.08
N GLN A 75 20.01 30.24 -10.34
CA GLN A 75 18.84 29.66 -11.00
C GLN A 75 18.94 28.14 -11.08
N MET A 76 20.08 27.59 -11.48
CA MET A 76 20.31 26.14 -11.54
C MET A 76 20.21 25.47 -10.15
N ASP A 77 20.62 26.15 -9.08
CA ASP A 77 20.42 25.67 -7.70
C ASP A 77 18.95 25.63 -7.28
N VAL A 78 18.14 26.56 -7.76
CA VAL A 78 16.68 26.53 -7.53
C VAL A 78 16.03 25.44 -8.39
N GLU A 79 16.38 25.35 -9.67
CA GLU A 79 15.87 24.34 -10.61
C GLU A 79 16.19 22.91 -10.14
N GLU A 80 17.42 22.65 -9.67
CA GLU A 80 17.80 21.34 -9.14
C GLU A 80 16.96 20.98 -7.90
N ARG A 81 16.83 21.91 -6.94
CA ARG A 81 16.06 21.66 -5.71
C ARG A 81 14.59 21.38 -6.01
N ARG A 82 14.01 22.11 -6.96
CA ARG A 82 12.63 21.86 -7.42
C ARG A 82 12.53 20.48 -8.06
N ALA A 83 13.47 20.11 -8.93
CA ALA A 83 13.47 18.79 -9.59
C ALA A 83 13.65 17.63 -8.61
N THR A 84 14.52 17.75 -7.60
CA THR A 84 14.68 16.70 -6.58
C THR A 84 13.47 16.59 -5.67
N GLU A 85 12.86 17.71 -5.24
CA GLU A 85 11.66 17.68 -4.41
C GLU A 85 10.46 17.08 -5.16
N ARG A 86 10.26 17.42 -6.44
CA ARG A 86 9.23 16.78 -7.27
C ARG A 86 9.42 15.28 -7.38
N GLU A 87 10.64 14.83 -7.68
CA GLU A 87 10.94 13.41 -7.79
C GLU A 87 10.72 12.68 -6.45
N LYS A 88 11.10 13.30 -5.34
CA LYS A 88 10.86 12.78 -4.00
C LYS A 88 9.37 12.62 -3.72
N VAL A 89 8.57 13.65 -3.97
CA VAL A 89 7.10 13.59 -3.83
C VAL A 89 6.51 12.48 -4.70
N ARG A 90 6.93 12.38 -5.97
CA ARG A 90 6.45 11.31 -6.88
C ARG A 90 6.75 9.91 -6.35
N ARG A 91 7.96 9.70 -5.81
CA ARG A 91 8.35 8.42 -5.20
C ARG A 91 7.57 8.10 -3.95
N GLU A 92 7.37 9.08 -3.07
CA GLU A 92 6.55 8.91 -1.86
C GLU A 92 5.11 8.54 -2.23
N GLU A 93 4.53 9.19 -3.26
CA GLU A 93 3.21 8.84 -3.76
C GLU A 93 3.18 7.45 -4.42
N ALA A 94 4.19 7.08 -5.20
CA ALA A 94 4.30 5.76 -5.82
C ALA A 94 4.39 4.65 -4.76
N ASP A 95 5.24 4.85 -3.74
CA ASP A 95 5.37 3.98 -2.60
C ASP A 95 4.06 3.87 -1.82
N GLN A 96 3.36 5.00 -1.58
CA GLN A 96 2.04 5.00 -0.93
C GLN A 96 1.02 4.19 -1.74
N ARG A 97 0.92 4.44 -3.07
CA ARG A 97 0.03 3.67 -3.96
C ARG A 97 0.35 2.18 -3.93
N GLN A 98 1.63 1.83 -3.92
CA GLN A 98 2.07 0.44 -3.82
C GLN A 98 1.66 -0.17 -2.47
N GLN A 99 1.89 0.53 -1.36
CA GLN A 99 1.49 0.07 -0.02
C GLN A 99 -0.03 -0.10 0.10
N GLU A 100 -0.82 0.82 -0.44
CA GLU A 100 -2.29 0.71 -0.46
C GLU A 100 -2.75 -0.52 -1.25
N GLN A 101 -2.11 -0.80 -2.39
CA GLN A 101 -2.40 -2.01 -3.16
C GLN A 101 -2.00 -3.28 -2.41
N ILE A 102 -0.87 -3.28 -1.71
CA ILE A 102 -0.41 -4.41 -0.87
C ILE A 102 -1.41 -4.64 0.26
N ALA A 103 -1.83 -3.59 0.95
CA ALA A 103 -2.81 -3.66 2.02
C ALA A 103 -4.17 -4.19 1.50
N LYS A 104 -4.60 -3.76 0.31
CA LYS A 104 -5.83 -4.22 -0.34
C LYS A 104 -5.77 -5.69 -0.73
N GLU A 105 -4.66 -6.15 -1.30
CA GLU A 105 -4.46 -7.57 -1.65
C GLU A 105 -4.31 -8.45 -0.39
N ALA A 106 -3.58 -7.99 0.62
CA ALA A 106 -3.50 -8.67 1.91
C ALA A 106 -4.90 -8.84 2.55
N ARG A 107 -5.74 -7.79 2.49
CA ARG A 107 -7.14 -7.86 2.92
C ARG A 107 -7.94 -8.85 2.09
N ARG A 108 -7.76 -8.89 0.76
CA ARG A 108 -8.43 -9.85 -0.13
C ARG A 108 -8.05 -11.31 0.18
N LEU A 109 -6.77 -11.59 0.40
CA LEU A 109 -6.29 -12.94 0.74
C LEU A 109 -6.87 -13.41 2.08
N ARG A 110 -6.84 -12.53 3.09
CA ARG A 110 -7.46 -12.77 4.40
C ARG A 110 -8.97 -13.05 4.27
N ASN A 111 -9.67 -12.23 3.50
CA ASN A 111 -11.10 -12.40 3.24
C ASN A 111 -11.43 -13.72 2.51
N ARG A 112 -10.57 -14.19 1.60
CA ARG A 112 -10.75 -15.52 0.96
C ARG A 112 -10.60 -16.66 1.95
N PHE A 113 -9.59 -16.58 2.82
CA PHE A 113 -9.37 -17.59 3.86
C PHE A 113 -10.51 -17.60 4.87
N ALA A 114 -10.94 -16.42 5.32
CA ALA A 114 -12.10 -16.25 6.18
C ALA A 114 -13.38 -16.82 5.56
N MET A 115 -13.63 -16.54 4.27
CA MET A 115 -14.77 -17.08 3.53
C MET A 115 -14.71 -18.60 3.40
N PHE A 116 -13.52 -19.18 3.18
CA PHE A 116 -13.36 -20.63 3.15
C PHE A 116 -13.72 -21.25 4.50
N TRP A 117 -13.24 -20.67 5.61
CA TRP A 117 -13.59 -21.14 6.95
C TRP A 117 -15.06 -20.94 7.28
N ILE A 118 -15.67 -19.80 6.93
CA ILE A 118 -17.09 -19.57 7.16
C ILE A 118 -17.93 -20.55 6.32
N ALA A 119 -17.61 -20.73 5.04
CA ALA A 119 -18.35 -21.62 4.15
C ALA A 119 -18.17 -23.10 4.51
N PHE A 120 -17.07 -23.50 5.15
CA PHE A 120 -16.84 -24.88 5.56
C PHE A 120 -17.32 -25.14 6.99
N LEU A 121 -16.96 -24.28 7.95
CA LEU A 121 -17.28 -24.49 9.35
C LEU A 121 -18.74 -24.21 9.65
N VAL A 122 -19.34 -23.12 9.15
CA VAL A 122 -20.73 -22.80 9.50
C VAL A 122 -21.68 -23.92 9.07
N PRO A 123 -21.57 -24.53 7.87
CA PRO A 123 -22.40 -25.69 7.55
C PRO A 123 -22.01 -26.94 8.32
N ALA A 124 -20.72 -27.26 8.46
CA ALA A 124 -20.30 -28.47 9.17
C ALA A 124 -20.71 -28.46 10.65
N TRP A 125 -20.60 -27.30 11.30
CA TRP A 125 -20.91 -27.09 12.71
C TRP A 125 -22.34 -26.66 12.95
N GLY A 126 -23.02 -26.02 12.01
CA GLY A 126 -24.44 -25.67 12.11
C GLY A 126 -25.37 -26.84 11.77
N LEU A 127 -25.00 -27.69 10.81
CA LEU A 127 -25.81 -28.86 10.45
C LEU A 127 -25.65 -30.01 11.45
N LEU A 128 -24.50 -30.13 12.12
CA LEU A 128 -24.28 -31.21 13.08
C LEU A 128 -25.27 -31.16 14.27
N PRO A 129 -25.50 -30.04 14.97
CA PRO A 129 -26.50 -29.93 16.04
C PRO A 129 -27.92 -30.14 15.53
N ILE A 130 -28.25 -29.66 14.32
CA ILE A 130 -29.57 -29.87 13.72
C ILE A 130 -29.76 -31.36 13.44
N PHE A 131 -28.78 -32.02 12.84
CA PHE A 131 -28.80 -33.45 12.59
C PHE A 131 -28.93 -34.24 13.89
N MET A 132 -28.16 -33.88 14.92
CA MET A 132 -28.21 -34.53 16.23
C MET A 132 -29.55 -34.31 16.92
N PHE A 133 -30.13 -33.12 16.81
CA PHE A 133 -31.48 -32.82 17.29
C PHE A 133 -32.54 -33.64 16.56
N LEU A 134 -32.44 -33.77 15.23
CA LEU A 134 -33.35 -34.59 14.44
C LEU A 134 -33.19 -36.09 14.76
N VAL A 135 -31.97 -36.57 15.00
CA VAL A 135 -31.70 -37.94 15.46
C VAL A 135 -32.32 -38.16 16.83
N ALA A 136 -32.10 -37.25 17.78
CA ALA A 136 -32.71 -37.30 19.10
C ALA A 136 -34.24 -37.34 19.01
N LEU A 137 -34.84 -36.42 18.25
CA LEU A 137 -36.29 -36.35 18.02
C LEU A 137 -36.82 -37.63 17.37
N SER A 138 -36.09 -38.18 16.38
CA SER A 138 -36.49 -39.41 15.69
C SER A 138 -36.40 -40.65 16.58
N LEU A 139 -35.41 -40.71 17.48
CA LEU A 139 -35.28 -41.76 18.49
C LEU A 139 -36.45 -41.68 19.48
N SER A 140 -36.77 -40.48 19.96
CA SER A 140 -37.93 -40.24 20.84
C SER A 140 -39.27 -40.59 20.19
N LEU A 141 -39.38 -40.48 18.85
CA LEU A 141 -40.60 -40.84 18.12
C LEU A 141 -40.71 -42.33 17.74
N ARG A 142 -39.60 -43.10 17.76
CA ARG A 142 -39.58 -44.50 17.29
C ARG A 142 -39.50 -45.55 18.40
N LEU A 143 -39.15 -45.17 19.63
CA LEU A 143 -38.87 -46.11 20.71
C LEU A 143 -40.05 -46.27 21.70
N GLU A 144 -41.28 -46.47 21.20
CA GLU A 144 -42.38 -46.93 22.06
C GLU A 144 -42.29 -48.43 22.41
N ILE A 145 -41.26 -49.15 21.94
CA ILE A 145 -41.20 -50.61 21.98
C ILE A 145 -39.92 -51.10 22.70
N ASN A 146 -40.02 -51.25 24.04
CA ASN A 146 -39.25 -52.16 24.91
C ASN A 146 -37.75 -51.90 25.23
N GLY A 147 -37.31 -50.66 25.49
CA GLY A 147 -35.94 -50.46 26.00
C GLY A 147 -35.58 -49.08 26.57
N ARG A 148 -36.23 -48.64 27.66
CA ARG A 148 -36.02 -47.31 28.28
C ARG A 148 -34.56 -46.98 28.65
N ALA A 149 -33.76 -47.96 29.05
CA ALA A 149 -32.35 -47.74 29.45
C ALA A 149 -31.43 -47.41 28.25
N LEU A 150 -31.72 -47.96 27.06
CA LEU A 150 -30.92 -47.71 25.85
C LEU A 150 -31.20 -46.31 25.29
N GLU A 151 -32.47 -45.90 25.33
CA GLU A 151 -32.91 -44.56 24.93
C GLU A 151 -32.25 -43.47 25.78
N GLN A 152 -32.21 -43.65 27.10
CA GLN A 152 -31.60 -42.72 28.03
C GLN A 152 -30.08 -42.61 27.84
N SER A 153 -29.41 -43.74 27.59
CA SER A 153 -27.98 -43.75 27.30
C SER A 153 -27.66 -43.03 25.98
N ALA A 154 -28.50 -43.20 24.96
CA ALA A 154 -28.37 -42.50 23.69
C ALA A 154 -28.60 -40.98 23.83
N LEU A 155 -29.65 -40.55 24.56
CA LEU A 155 -29.92 -39.13 24.81
C LEU A 155 -28.81 -38.45 25.63
N ALA A 156 -28.27 -39.14 26.63
CA ALA A 156 -27.14 -38.63 27.41
C ALA A 156 -25.88 -38.47 26.54
N LEU A 157 -25.60 -39.43 25.66
CA LEU A 157 -24.48 -39.35 24.72
C LEU A 157 -24.67 -38.21 23.70
N LEU A 158 -25.90 -38.02 23.20
CA LEU A 158 -26.25 -36.94 22.29
C LEU A 158 -26.11 -35.57 22.95
N ALA A 159 -26.37 -35.45 24.26
CA ALA A 159 -26.26 -34.20 25.01
C ALA A 159 -24.81 -33.74 25.27
N VAL A 160 -23.82 -34.62 25.18
CA VAL A 160 -22.39 -34.25 25.28
C VAL A 160 -21.97 -33.30 24.14
N PHE A 161 -22.50 -33.50 22.93
CA PHE A 161 -22.14 -32.70 21.75
C PHE A 161 -22.55 -31.22 21.87
N PRO A 162 -23.81 -30.87 22.22
CA PRO A 162 -24.20 -29.49 22.52
C PRO A 162 -23.35 -28.84 23.61
N CYS A 163 -22.96 -29.57 24.65
CA CYS A 163 -22.13 -29.05 25.74
C CYS A 163 -20.70 -28.69 25.27
N LEU A 164 -20.06 -29.58 24.51
CA LEU A 164 -18.75 -29.31 23.91
C LEU A 164 -18.81 -28.13 22.93
N PHE A 165 -19.88 -28.08 22.13
CA PHE A 165 -20.10 -27.02 21.17
C PHE A 165 -20.37 -25.65 21.82
N LEU A 166 -21.10 -25.65 22.94
CA LEU A 166 -21.32 -24.46 23.74
C LEU A 166 -20.04 -23.90 24.34
N GLY A 167 -19.17 -24.78 24.84
CA GLY A 167 -17.82 -24.41 25.25
C GLY A 167 -17.10 -23.65 24.14
N TYR A 168 -17.09 -24.22 22.93
CA TYR A 168 -16.47 -23.60 21.76
C TYR A 168 -17.05 -22.22 21.42
N CYS A 169 -18.37 -22.10 21.32
CA CYS A 169 -19.06 -20.83 21.00
C CYS A 169 -18.80 -19.74 22.06
N VAL A 170 -18.82 -20.11 23.35
CA VAL A 170 -18.54 -19.17 24.44
C VAL A 170 -17.07 -18.73 24.46
N GLY A 171 -16.14 -19.61 24.08
CA GLY A 171 -14.75 -19.23 23.87
C GLY A 171 -14.59 -18.16 22.79
N PHE A 172 -15.33 -18.30 21.69
CA PHE A 172 -15.35 -17.30 20.62
C PHE A 172 -16.04 -15.99 21.04
N TRP A 173 -16.99 -16.07 21.96
CA TRP A 173 -17.67 -14.91 22.56
C TRP A 173 -16.78 -14.08 23.47
N GLY A 174 -15.93 -14.75 24.25
CA GLY A 174 -15.00 -14.12 25.19
C GLY A 174 -13.84 -13.41 24.49
N THR A 175 -13.49 -13.83 23.28
CA THR A 175 -12.38 -13.26 22.50
C THR A 175 -12.83 -12.08 21.64
N LYS A 176 -13.18 -10.95 22.26
CA LYS A 176 -13.16 -9.62 21.60
C LYS A 176 -11.73 -9.15 21.25
N THR A 177 -10.81 -10.08 21.00
CA THR A 177 -9.40 -9.77 20.80
C THR A 177 -9.13 -9.46 19.33
N VAL A 178 -8.13 -8.60 19.12
CA VAL A 178 -7.49 -8.21 17.84
C VAL A 178 -7.31 -9.38 16.87
N ARG A 179 -7.18 -10.60 17.42
CA ARG A 179 -7.06 -11.86 16.68
C ARG A 179 -8.25 -12.21 15.80
N SER A 180 -9.49 -11.94 16.24
CA SER A 180 -10.68 -12.26 15.44
C SER A 180 -10.78 -11.37 14.19
N ASP A 181 -10.46 -10.08 14.33
CA ASP A 181 -10.40 -9.14 13.20
C ASP A 181 -9.17 -9.42 12.30
N ALA A 182 -8.06 -9.91 12.88
CA ALA A 182 -6.89 -10.37 12.13
C ALA A 182 -7.18 -11.62 11.27
N ASN A 183 -7.99 -12.57 11.77
CA ASN A 183 -8.25 -13.84 11.07
C ASN A 183 -9.44 -13.77 10.11
N PHE A 184 -10.53 -13.08 10.49
CA PHE A 184 -11.78 -13.07 9.71
C PHE A 184 -11.95 -11.82 8.86
N GLY A 185 -11.06 -10.83 8.99
CA GLY A 185 -11.12 -9.59 8.21
C GLY A 185 -12.48 -8.91 8.31
N ASP A 186 -13.04 -8.54 7.17
CA ASP A 186 -14.34 -7.85 7.10
C ASP A 186 -15.51 -8.77 7.56
N TYR A 187 -15.31 -10.09 7.61
CA TYR A 187 -16.32 -11.06 8.03
C TYR A 187 -16.30 -11.37 9.53
N ALA A 188 -15.43 -10.72 10.31
CA ALA A 188 -15.35 -10.98 11.75
C ALA A 188 -16.69 -10.75 12.46
N CYS A 189 -17.49 -9.77 12.01
CA CYS A 189 -18.83 -9.53 12.55
C CYS A 189 -19.81 -10.66 12.19
N CYS A 190 -19.84 -11.11 10.94
CA CYS A 190 -20.71 -12.20 10.48
C CYS A 190 -20.34 -13.53 11.15
N ALA A 191 -19.05 -13.84 11.24
CA ALA A 191 -18.57 -15.05 11.92
C ALA A 191 -18.99 -15.03 13.40
N ARG A 192 -18.78 -13.91 14.10
CA ARG A 192 -19.28 -13.72 15.47
C ARG A 192 -20.79 -13.95 15.53
N ALA A 193 -21.57 -13.28 14.68
CA ALA A 193 -23.03 -13.43 14.68
C ALA A 193 -23.46 -14.90 14.46
N ALA A 194 -22.82 -15.62 13.53
CA ALA A 194 -23.10 -17.03 13.26
C ALA A 194 -22.81 -17.91 14.49
N PHE A 195 -21.62 -17.81 15.08
CA PHE A 195 -21.26 -18.57 16.29
C PHE A 195 -22.19 -18.25 17.47
N ASN A 196 -22.68 -17.02 17.57
CA ASN A 196 -23.63 -16.64 18.62
C ASN A 196 -24.99 -17.31 18.43
N CYS A 197 -25.50 -17.28 17.19
CA CYS A 197 -26.76 -17.94 16.85
C CYS A 197 -26.67 -19.44 17.08
N GLU A 198 -25.57 -20.06 16.67
CA GLU A 198 -25.33 -21.49 16.88
C GLU A 198 -25.21 -21.84 18.37
N GLY A 199 -24.51 -21.03 19.17
CA GLY A 199 -24.43 -21.20 20.62
C GLY A 199 -25.82 -21.14 21.28
N ILE A 200 -26.67 -20.20 20.88
CA ILE A 200 -28.06 -20.12 21.40
C ILE A 200 -28.86 -21.37 21.02
N LEU A 201 -28.71 -21.89 19.79
CA LEU A 201 -29.35 -23.13 19.37
C LEU A 201 -28.84 -24.33 20.17
N GLY A 202 -27.54 -24.38 20.46
CA GLY A 202 -26.94 -25.40 21.33
C GLY A 202 -27.53 -25.37 22.75
N LEU A 203 -27.73 -24.18 23.34
CA LEU A 203 -28.40 -24.03 24.63
C LEU A 203 -29.85 -24.49 24.59
N ALA A 204 -30.58 -24.13 23.53
CA ALA A 204 -31.97 -24.54 23.36
C ALA A 204 -32.10 -26.06 23.24
N ALA A 205 -31.22 -26.71 22.46
CA ALA A 205 -31.17 -28.17 22.34
C ALA A 205 -30.85 -28.85 23.69
N LEU A 206 -29.85 -28.33 24.43
CA LEU A 206 -29.50 -28.86 25.75
C LEU A 206 -30.65 -28.69 26.75
N ALA A 207 -31.31 -27.53 26.76
CA ALA A 207 -32.47 -27.28 27.60
C ALA A 207 -33.64 -28.21 27.26
N PHE A 208 -33.88 -28.48 25.96
CA PHE A 208 -34.90 -29.41 25.52
C PHE A 208 -34.59 -30.86 25.96
N ILE A 209 -33.36 -31.33 25.77
CA ILE A 209 -32.95 -32.67 26.23
C ILE A 209 -33.06 -32.77 27.75
N THR A 210 -32.65 -31.72 28.47
CA THR A 210 -32.80 -31.65 29.93
C THR A 210 -34.27 -31.72 30.34
N TRP A 211 -35.15 -31.00 29.64
CA TRP A 211 -36.58 -31.02 29.93
C TRP A 211 -37.18 -32.42 29.72
N GLN A 212 -36.82 -33.09 28.63
CA GLN A 212 -37.24 -34.47 28.35
C GLN A 212 -36.74 -35.45 29.42
N LEU A 213 -35.49 -35.33 29.86
CA LEU A 213 -34.93 -36.18 30.91
C LEU A 213 -35.42 -35.82 32.32
N GLY A 214 -35.82 -34.57 32.55
CA GLY A 214 -36.12 -34.01 33.87
C GLY A 214 -37.49 -34.39 34.44
N VAL A 215 -38.43 -34.82 33.60
CA VAL A 215 -39.77 -35.25 34.06
C VAL A 215 -39.71 -36.55 34.86
N GLU A 216 -38.74 -37.43 34.60
CA GLU A 216 -38.60 -38.71 35.31
C GLU A 216 -37.24 -38.89 36.02
N PHE A 217 -36.16 -38.22 35.58
CA PHE A 217 -34.79 -38.47 36.05
C PHE A 217 -33.99 -37.17 36.27
N TRP A 218 -34.43 -36.38 37.24
CA TRP A 218 -33.81 -35.11 37.62
C TRP A 218 -32.29 -35.23 37.93
N GLN A 219 -31.84 -36.40 38.40
CA GLN A 219 -30.43 -36.68 38.73
C GLN A 219 -29.53 -36.63 37.47
N VAL A 220 -29.97 -37.23 36.36
CA VAL A 220 -29.20 -37.23 35.09
C VAL A 220 -29.11 -35.82 34.52
N SER A 221 -30.19 -35.06 34.63
CA SER A 221 -30.23 -33.64 34.26
C SER A 221 -29.23 -32.80 35.07
N LEU A 222 -29.14 -33.04 36.38
CA LEU A 222 -28.17 -32.35 37.24
C LEU A 222 -26.71 -32.65 36.82
N PHE A 223 -26.38 -33.92 36.56
CA PHE A 223 -25.06 -34.30 36.08
C PHE A 223 -24.72 -33.66 34.73
N LEU A 224 -25.69 -33.60 33.81
CA LEU A 224 -25.54 -32.94 32.51
C LEU A 224 -25.16 -31.47 32.63
N TRP A 225 -25.83 -30.71 33.51
CA TRP A 225 -25.51 -29.30 33.73
C TRP A 225 -24.21 -29.08 34.48
N VAL A 226 -23.81 -29.99 35.38
CA VAL A 226 -22.49 -29.95 36.02
C VAL A 226 -21.38 -30.21 35.01
N VAL A 227 -21.56 -31.17 34.10
CA VAL A 227 -20.61 -31.44 33.00
C VAL A 227 -20.57 -30.26 32.01
N ALA A 228 -21.73 -29.69 31.66
CA ALA A 228 -21.82 -28.52 30.79
C ALA A 228 -21.12 -27.30 31.42
N GLY A 229 -21.42 -27.01 32.70
CA GLY A 229 -20.83 -25.90 33.44
C GLY A 229 -19.34 -26.10 33.71
N GLY A 230 -18.92 -27.33 34.03
CA GLY A 230 -17.51 -27.70 34.20
C GLY A 230 -16.73 -27.62 32.89
N GLY A 231 -17.31 -28.08 31.78
CA GLY A 231 -16.74 -27.92 30.45
C GLY A 231 -16.62 -26.45 30.04
N LEU A 232 -17.64 -25.63 30.33
CA LEU A 232 -17.62 -24.19 30.11
C LEU A 232 -16.54 -23.50 30.96
N GLY A 233 -16.43 -23.86 32.24
CA GLY A 233 -15.42 -23.34 33.16
C GLY A 233 -14.01 -23.73 32.76
N TRP A 234 -13.78 -25.00 32.41
CA TRP A 234 -12.50 -25.49 31.91
C TRP A 234 -12.10 -24.82 30.60
N TRP A 235 -13.04 -24.68 29.66
CA TRP A 235 -12.78 -24.02 28.38
C TRP A 235 -12.49 -22.53 28.56
N THR A 236 -13.31 -21.80 29.33
CA THR A 236 -13.07 -20.37 29.62
C THR A 236 -11.73 -20.16 30.34
N TYR A 237 -11.35 -21.07 31.24
CA TYR A 237 -10.04 -21.07 31.87
C TYR A 237 -8.91 -21.28 30.85
N ASN A 238 -9.03 -22.26 29.95
CA ASN A 238 -8.04 -22.49 28.89
C ASN A 238 -7.97 -21.34 27.87
N CYS A 239 -9.10 -20.71 27.51
CA CYS A 239 -9.11 -19.51 26.68
C CYS A 239 -8.41 -18.34 27.37
N ARG A 240 -8.65 -18.11 28.66
CA ARG A 240 -7.95 -17.08 29.44
C ARG A 240 -6.46 -17.37 29.57
N ARG A 241 -6.10 -18.62 29.86
CA ARG A 241 -4.70 -19.06 29.97
C ARG A 241 -3.98 -18.97 28.63
N GLY A 242 -4.64 -19.30 27.53
CA GLY A 242 -4.15 -19.09 26.16
C GLY A 242 -3.98 -17.61 25.83
N ALA A 243 -4.94 -16.76 26.19
CA ALA A 243 -4.85 -15.32 25.99
C ALA A 243 -3.71 -14.67 26.78
N LEU A 244 -3.42 -15.16 27.99
CA LEU A 244 -2.31 -14.68 28.82
C LEU A 244 -0.95 -15.31 28.42
N GLY A 245 -0.95 -16.57 27.99
CA GLY A 245 0.26 -17.32 27.63
C GLY A 245 0.76 -17.10 26.20
N GLN A 246 -0.07 -16.64 25.27
CA GLN A 246 0.33 -16.36 23.88
C GLN A 246 0.78 -14.93 23.63
N VAL A 247 0.85 -14.06 24.64
CA VAL A 247 1.50 -12.76 24.48
C VAL A 247 3.01 -12.91 24.22
N SER A 248 3.62 -14.02 24.65
CA SER A 248 5.07 -14.28 24.52
C SER A 248 5.49 -15.11 23.30
N SER A 249 4.57 -15.84 22.66
CA SER A 249 4.85 -16.52 21.39
C SER A 249 3.93 -15.92 20.32
N ARG A 250 4.52 -15.23 19.33
CA ARG A 250 3.85 -14.51 18.25
C ARG A 250 3.82 -15.31 16.91
N PRO A 251 3.36 -16.57 16.83
CA PRO A 251 3.25 -17.26 15.55
C PRO A 251 2.26 -16.55 14.61
N ASP A 252 1.24 -15.87 15.15
CA ASP A 252 0.28 -15.09 14.37
C ASP A 252 0.92 -13.88 13.67
N LEU A 253 1.95 -13.26 14.25
CA LEU A 253 2.62 -12.11 13.63
C LEU A 253 3.42 -12.58 12.40
N HIS A 254 4.05 -13.75 12.48
CA HIS A 254 4.77 -14.36 11.37
C HIS A 254 3.83 -14.74 10.22
N GLU A 255 2.63 -15.22 10.50
CA GLU A 255 1.64 -15.50 9.45
C GLU A 255 1.11 -14.21 8.80
N VAL A 256 0.87 -13.15 9.59
CA VAL A 256 0.49 -11.84 9.05
C VAL A 256 1.60 -11.25 8.18
N PHE A 257 2.87 -11.34 8.60
CA PHE A 257 4.00 -10.92 7.78
C PHE A 257 4.12 -11.78 6.52
N ALA A 258 4.01 -13.11 6.61
CA ALA A 258 4.04 -13.98 5.44
C ALA A 258 2.87 -13.70 4.47
N GLN A 259 1.69 -13.35 4.96
CA GLN A 259 0.57 -12.91 4.13
C GLN A 259 0.84 -11.55 3.47
N HIS A 260 1.43 -10.62 4.23
CA HIS A 260 1.85 -9.31 3.73
C HIS A 260 2.94 -9.46 2.65
N ASP A 261 3.91 -10.35 2.83
CA ASP A 261 4.96 -10.64 1.86
C ASP A 261 4.38 -11.28 0.60
N ARG A 262 3.48 -12.26 0.73
CA ARG A 262 2.75 -12.81 -0.44
C ARG A 262 1.93 -11.76 -1.17
N ALA A 263 1.30 -10.84 -0.44
CA ALA A 263 0.56 -9.72 -1.04
C ALA A 263 1.52 -8.74 -1.73
N ARG A 264 2.67 -8.47 -1.13
CA ARG A 264 3.75 -7.67 -1.70
C ARG A 264 4.25 -8.28 -2.99
N ASP A 265 4.53 -9.57 -3.02
CA ASP A 265 4.97 -10.29 -4.22
C ASP A 265 3.90 -10.27 -5.31
N GLN A 266 2.63 -10.47 -4.95
CA GLN A 266 1.52 -10.40 -5.91
C GLN A 266 1.31 -9.00 -6.48
N VAL A 267 1.44 -7.95 -5.65
CA VAL A 267 1.35 -6.57 -6.12
C VAL A 267 2.56 -6.22 -6.96
N LYS A 268 3.78 -6.52 -6.51
CA LYS A 268 5.02 -6.33 -7.28
C LYS A 268 4.91 -6.98 -8.66
N ASN A 269 4.42 -8.22 -8.72
CA ASN A 269 4.21 -8.97 -9.97
C ASN A 269 3.10 -8.40 -10.86
N ARG A 270 2.20 -7.55 -10.35
CA ARG A 270 1.15 -6.88 -11.14
C ARG A 270 1.50 -5.44 -11.49
N THR A 271 2.18 -4.73 -10.61
CA THR A 271 2.48 -3.30 -10.77
C THR A 271 3.70 -3.08 -11.62
N ILE A 272 4.78 -3.79 -11.30
CA ILE A 272 6.09 -3.59 -11.94
C ILE A 272 6.20 -4.38 -13.24
N ARG A 273 5.61 -5.60 -13.31
CA ARG A 273 5.53 -6.36 -14.56
C ARG A 273 4.72 -5.57 -15.59
N PHE A 274 5.32 -5.35 -16.75
CA PHE A 274 4.67 -4.71 -17.88
C PHE A 274 5.02 -5.47 -19.15
N GLU A 275 4.02 -6.05 -19.81
CA GLU A 275 4.23 -6.87 -21.00
C GLU A 275 4.06 -6.10 -22.31
N GLY A 276 3.89 -4.78 -22.23
CA GLY A 276 3.36 -3.97 -23.31
C GLY A 276 1.86 -4.16 -23.51
N ARG A 277 1.25 -3.24 -24.24
CA ARG A 277 -0.12 -3.34 -24.76
C ARG A 277 -0.17 -2.52 -26.05
N VAL A 278 -0.13 -3.23 -27.17
CA VAL A 278 -0.29 -2.64 -28.49
C VAL A 278 -1.77 -2.42 -28.76
N ILE A 279 -2.13 -1.20 -29.16
CA ILE A 279 -3.47 -0.85 -29.60
C ILE A 279 -3.46 -0.94 -31.14
N PRO A 280 -4.19 -1.87 -31.77
CA PRO A 280 -4.11 -2.12 -33.20
C PRO A 280 -4.89 -1.07 -34.00
N GLU A 281 -4.35 0.14 -34.07
CA GLU A 281 -4.92 1.28 -34.75
C GLU A 281 -3.86 1.92 -35.67
N ALA A 282 -4.15 1.97 -36.97
CA ALA A 282 -3.22 2.49 -37.96
C ALA A 282 -2.93 3.99 -37.73
N GLY A 283 -1.66 4.38 -37.86
CA GLY A 283 -1.18 5.74 -37.62
C GLY A 283 -1.13 6.15 -36.14
N ARG A 284 -1.54 5.29 -35.20
CA ARG A 284 -1.44 5.59 -33.77
C ARG A 284 0.02 5.47 -33.31
N PRO A 285 0.55 6.43 -32.55
CA PRO A 285 1.87 6.31 -31.94
C PRO A 285 1.95 5.11 -31.00
N CYS A 286 3.02 4.32 -31.14
CA CYS A 286 3.31 3.14 -30.34
C CYS A 286 4.75 3.21 -29.80
N VAL A 287 4.90 3.30 -28.48
CA VAL A 287 6.21 3.38 -27.82
C VAL A 287 6.92 2.04 -27.98
N ALA A 288 7.92 2.00 -28.88
CA ALA A 288 8.68 0.81 -29.23
C ALA A 288 9.91 0.64 -28.33
N SER A 289 10.56 1.74 -27.91
CA SER A 289 11.72 1.70 -27.01
C SER A 289 11.66 2.84 -26.00
N TRP A 290 12.06 2.56 -24.75
CA TRP A 290 11.98 3.53 -23.65
C TRP A 290 13.22 3.55 -22.73
N PRO A 291 13.70 4.73 -22.32
CA PRO A 291 14.85 4.86 -21.45
C PRO A 291 14.49 4.57 -19.98
N GLY A 292 14.91 3.40 -19.49
CA GLY A 292 14.67 2.97 -18.09
C GLY A 292 15.29 3.86 -17.01
N LYS A 293 16.09 4.87 -17.37
CA LYS A 293 16.67 5.87 -16.46
C LYS A 293 15.61 6.85 -15.90
N TYR A 294 14.47 7.00 -16.59
CA TYR A 294 13.39 7.93 -16.21
C TYR A 294 12.23 7.17 -15.55
N GLU A 295 12.41 6.82 -14.28
CA GLU A 295 11.47 6.00 -13.51
C GLU A 295 10.07 6.63 -13.43
N GLY A 296 9.97 7.91 -13.08
CA GLY A 296 8.68 8.61 -13.01
C GLY A 296 7.95 8.66 -14.36
N ALA A 297 8.66 8.96 -15.44
CA ALA A 297 8.07 9.00 -16.78
C ALA A 297 7.68 7.60 -17.28
N TRP A 298 8.42 6.56 -16.90
CA TRP A 298 8.04 5.16 -17.15
C TRP A 298 6.73 4.78 -16.44
N GLU A 299 6.55 5.16 -15.18
CA GLU A 299 5.29 4.93 -14.46
C GLU A 299 4.10 5.60 -15.15
N ALA A 300 4.28 6.84 -15.62
CA ALA A 300 3.28 7.56 -16.38
C ALA A 300 2.92 6.79 -17.67
N LEU A 301 3.92 6.39 -18.48
CA LEU A 301 3.71 5.58 -19.68
C LEU A 301 2.90 4.30 -19.39
N VAL A 302 3.28 3.54 -18.35
CA VAL A 302 2.60 2.30 -17.97
C VAL A 302 1.14 2.58 -17.54
N ARG A 303 0.90 3.65 -16.78
CA ARG A 303 -0.44 4.06 -16.36
C ARG A 303 -1.33 4.39 -17.56
N HIS A 304 -0.85 5.25 -18.47
CA HIS A 304 -1.58 5.64 -19.68
C HIS A 304 -1.82 4.45 -20.62
N THR A 305 -0.86 3.53 -20.72
CA THR A 305 -1.02 2.31 -21.51
C THR A 305 -2.06 1.35 -20.93
N ARG A 306 -2.09 1.19 -19.59
CA ARG A 306 -3.12 0.39 -18.92
C ARG A 306 -4.52 1.00 -19.06
N ALA A 307 -4.61 2.32 -19.11
CA ALA A 307 -5.84 3.04 -19.42
C ALA A 307 -6.28 2.89 -20.90
N GLY A 308 -5.38 2.46 -21.80
CA GLY A 308 -5.65 2.37 -23.23
C GLY A 308 -5.50 3.71 -23.97
N GLU A 309 -4.82 4.68 -23.34
CA GLU A 309 -4.57 6.02 -23.89
C GLU A 309 -3.30 6.02 -24.76
N VAL A 310 -2.29 5.24 -24.38
CA VAL A 310 -1.02 5.11 -25.12
C VAL A 310 -0.83 3.67 -25.57
N SER A 311 -0.36 3.46 -26.80
CA SER A 311 0.07 2.15 -27.26
C SER A 311 1.55 1.96 -26.92
N ALA A 312 1.94 0.80 -26.39
CA ALA A 312 3.32 0.56 -26.03
C ALA A 312 3.73 -0.90 -26.28
N ALA A 313 4.83 -1.10 -27.00
CA ALA A 313 5.42 -2.41 -27.25
C ALA A 313 6.50 -2.79 -26.23
N VAL A 314 7.06 -1.81 -25.51
CA VAL A 314 8.08 -2.00 -24.46
C VAL A 314 7.66 -2.99 -23.38
N VAL A 315 8.62 -3.80 -22.93
CA VAL A 315 8.42 -4.89 -21.97
C VAL A 315 9.36 -4.74 -20.79
N PHE A 316 8.86 -4.91 -19.58
CA PHE A 316 9.63 -4.94 -18.35
C PHE A 316 9.23 -6.14 -17.48
N LEU A 317 10.18 -7.06 -17.28
CA LEU A 317 10.03 -8.27 -16.48
C LEU A 317 10.97 -8.19 -15.26
N PRO A 318 10.51 -7.63 -14.13
CA PRO A 318 11.34 -7.46 -12.94
C PRO A 318 11.63 -8.78 -12.23
N ASP A 319 12.61 -8.73 -11.33
CA ASP A 319 12.94 -9.84 -10.42
C ASP A 319 11.73 -10.28 -9.56
N GLY A 320 11.56 -11.60 -9.45
CA GLY A 320 10.44 -12.27 -8.78
C GLY A 320 9.26 -12.60 -9.70
N THR A 321 9.29 -12.20 -10.97
CA THR A 321 8.31 -12.65 -11.96
C THR A 321 8.64 -14.05 -12.48
N GLU A 322 7.62 -14.81 -12.89
CA GLU A 322 7.77 -16.17 -13.43
C GLU A 322 8.72 -16.26 -14.64
N ASP A 323 8.81 -15.18 -15.41
CA ASP A 323 9.64 -15.11 -16.62
C ASP A 323 11.05 -14.54 -16.35
N TYR A 324 11.35 -14.10 -15.13
CA TYR A 324 12.69 -13.63 -14.77
C TYR A 324 13.70 -14.78 -14.83
N GLY A 325 14.84 -14.55 -15.46
CA GLY A 325 15.88 -15.57 -15.66
C GLY A 325 15.56 -16.56 -16.78
N CYS A 326 14.43 -16.40 -17.50
CA CYS A 326 14.11 -17.25 -18.63
C CYS A 326 14.87 -16.80 -19.90
N HIS A 327 15.53 -17.75 -20.54
CA HIS A 327 16.24 -17.57 -21.80
C HIS A 327 15.45 -18.21 -22.94
N ASP A 328 15.16 -17.44 -23.98
CA ASP A 328 14.47 -17.95 -25.16
C ASP A 328 15.50 -18.12 -26.30
N PRO A 329 15.45 -19.25 -27.04
CA PRO A 329 16.36 -19.50 -28.16
C PRO A 329 16.08 -18.53 -29.31
N ILE A 330 17.11 -18.22 -30.10
CA ILE A 330 16.98 -17.37 -31.28
C ILE A 330 16.32 -18.19 -32.41
N PRO A 331 15.19 -17.76 -32.99
CA PRO A 331 14.57 -18.47 -34.11
C PRO A 331 15.49 -18.48 -35.34
N THR A 332 15.63 -19.63 -36.00
CA THR A 332 16.44 -19.76 -37.23
C THR A 332 15.99 -18.81 -38.34
N ALA A 333 14.71 -18.43 -38.36
CA ALA A 333 14.15 -17.47 -39.31
C ALA A 333 14.78 -16.06 -39.21
N GLU A 334 15.43 -15.71 -38.10
CA GLU A 334 16.11 -14.42 -37.94
C GLU A 334 17.41 -14.30 -38.75
N GLY A 335 17.92 -15.42 -39.27
CA GLY A 335 19.11 -15.44 -40.13
C GLY A 335 20.35 -14.89 -39.46
N LEU A 336 20.45 -15.04 -38.13
CA LEU A 336 21.62 -14.64 -37.35
C LEU A 336 22.61 -15.81 -37.30
N SER A 337 23.91 -15.52 -37.40
CA SER A 337 24.98 -16.53 -37.47
C SER A 337 25.39 -17.09 -36.09
N TYR A 338 24.46 -17.16 -35.14
CA TYR A 338 24.73 -17.71 -33.81
C TYR A 338 24.45 -19.21 -33.76
N ASP A 339 25.00 -19.88 -32.74
CA ASP A 339 24.68 -21.27 -32.42
C ASP A 339 23.15 -21.44 -32.29
N PRO A 340 22.53 -22.50 -32.85
CA PRO A 340 21.10 -22.80 -32.68
C PRO A 340 20.64 -22.85 -31.20
N ASP A 341 21.54 -23.17 -30.27
CA ASP A 341 21.24 -23.20 -28.83
C ASP A 341 21.49 -21.85 -28.14
N ALA A 342 21.95 -20.83 -28.88
CA ALA A 342 22.13 -19.48 -28.35
C ALA A 342 20.77 -18.82 -28.05
N CYS A 343 20.73 -18.10 -26.93
CA CYS A 343 19.60 -17.26 -26.56
C CYS A 343 19.84 -15.80 -26.95
N TRP A 344 18.77 -15.01 -26.95
CA TRP A 344 18.83 -13.58 -27.27
C TRP A 344 19.82 -12.76 -26.43
N CYS A 345 20.23 -13.22 -25.24
CA CYS A 345 21.25 -12.50 -24.48
C CYS A 345 22.57 -12.29 -25.23
N ILE A 346 22.96 -13.20 -26.13
CA ILE A 346 24.23 -13.11 -26.86
C ILE A 346 24.26 -11.90 -27.82
N PRO A 347 23.32 -11.74 -28.76
CA PRO A 347 23.31 -10.54 -29.61
C PRO A 347 23.04 -9.25 -28.81
N LEU A 348 22.23 -9.30 -27.74
CA LEU A 348 21.86 -8.10 -26.98
C LEU A 348 22.96 -7.60 -26.05
N TYR A 349 23.68 -8.54 -25.41
CA TYR A 349 24.59 -8.24 -24.30
C TYR A 349 25.95 -8.95 -24.42
N GLY A 350 26.19 -9.71 -25.48
CA GLY A 350 27.41 -10.49 -25.67
C GLY A 350 27.50 -11.77 -24.81
N GLU A 351 26.72 -11.88 -23.74
CA GLU A 351 26.74 -13.02 -22.81
C GLU A 351 25.36 -13.29 -22.17
N PRO A 352 25.07 -14.53 -21.70
CA PRO A 352 23.85 -14.84 -20.97
C PRO A 352 23.75 -14.04 -19.66
N LYS A 353 22.65 -13.30 -19.49
CA LYS A 353 22.42 -12.49 -18.28
C LYS A 353 21.47 -13.19 -17.29
N PRO A 354 21.67 -13.04 -15.97
CA PRO A 354 20.90 -13.76 -14.96
C PRO A 354 19.40 -13.41 -14.93
N TRP A 355 19.02 -12.24 -15.47
CA TRP A 355 17.62 -11.83 -15.62
C TRP A 355 16.93 -12.43 -16.85
N GLY A 356 17.65 -13.15 -17.71
CA GLY A 356 17.11 -13.78 -18.91
C GLY A 356 16.84 -12.81 -20.06
N CYS A 357 16.36 -13.34 -21.19
CA CYS A 357 16.04 -12.58 -22.40
C CYS A 357 14.60 -12.79 -22.90
N ARG A 358 13.73 -13.45 -22.13
CA ARG A 358 12.32 -13.64 -22.52
C ARG A 358 11.54 -12.34 -22.79
N TRP A 359 11.94 -11.25 -22.14
CA TRP A 359 11.36 -9.94 -22.39
C TRP A 359 11.52 -9.52 -23.86
N TRP A 360 12.62 -9.92 -24.51
CA TRP A 360 12.91 -9.62 -25.92
C TRP A 360 11.92 -10.32 -26.86
N THR A 361 11.66 -11.61 -26.66
CA THR A 361 10.66 -12.35 -27.45
C THR A 361 9.28 -11.71 -27.38
N ARG A 362 8.88 -11.24 -26.18
CA ARG A 362 7.60 -10.54 -25.98
C ARG A 362 7.60 -9.17 -26.65
N TRP A 363 8.71 -8.43 -26.54
CA TRP A 363 8.90 -7.15 -27.20
C TRP A 363 8.82 -7.27 -28.71
N LEU A 364 9.53 -8.23 -29.31
CA LEU A 364 9.49 -8.54 -30.75
C LEU A 364 8.07 -8.73 -31.24
N ARG A 365 7.31 -9.61 -30.56
CA ARG A 365 5.91 -9.87 -30.89
C ARG A 365 5.05 -8.61 -30.82
N ASN A 366 5.27 -7.74 -29.85
CA ASN A 366 4.55 -6.48 -29.74
C ASN A 366 4.92 -5.51 -30.88
N VAL A 367 6.20 -5.41 -31.22
CA VAL A 367 6.65 -4.57 -32.34
C VAL A 367 6.06 -5.08 -33.66
N GLU A 368 6.11 -6.38 -33.92
CA GLU A 368 5.48 -7.00 -35.10
C GLU A 368 3.99 -6.70 -35.18
N MET A 369 3.26 -6.88 -34.07
CA MET A 369 1.83 -6.53 -34.00
C MET A 369 1.57 -5.05 -34.29
N ALA A 370 2.42 -4.15 -33.79
CA ALA A 370 2.30 -2.71 -34.03
C ALA A 370 2.52 -2.38 -35.52
N VAL A 371 3.54 -2.96 -36.14
CA VAL A 371 3.84 -2.81 -37.57
C VAL A 371 2.72 -3.38 -38.45
N GLU A 372 2.23 -4.59 -38.15
CA GLU A 372 1.10 -5.21 -38.86
C GLU A 372 -0.18 -4.39 -38.77
N SER A 373 -0.38 -3.68 -37.66
CA SER A 373 -1.52 -2.78 -37.46
C SER A 373 -1.34 -1.41 -38.12
N GLY A 374 -0.17 -1.14 -38.71
CA GLY A 374 0.18 0.16 -39.29
C GLY A 374 0.40 1.27 -38.27
N ALA A 375 0.74 0.94 -37.01
CA ALA A 375 1.05 1.92 -35.97
C ALA A 375 2.38 2.65 -36.27
N GLU A 376 2.50 3.90 -35.83
CA GLU A 376 3.75 4.66 -35.93
C GLU A 376 4.65 4.32 -34.73
N LEU A 377 5.81 3.69 -34.96
CA LEU A 377 6.71 3.34 -33.87
C LEU A 377 7.44 4.58 -33.34
N GLU A 378 7.52 4.76 -32.03
CA GLU A 378 8.31 5.81 -31.37
C GLU A 378 9.46 5.22 -30.54
N VAL A 379 10.65 5.80 -30.68
CA VAL A 379 11.85 5.45 -29.90
C VAL A 379 12.25 6.65 -29.08
N TYR A 380 12.22 6.50 -27.76
CA TYR A 380 12.57 7.57 -26.83
C TYR A 380 14.06 7.54 -26.47
N PHE A 381 14.71 8.69 -26.64
CA PHE A 381 16.11 8.94 -26.29
C PHE A 381 16.21 9.73 -24.99
N PHE A 382 17.40 9.73 -24.39
CA PHE A 382 17.69 10.59 -23.25
C PHE A 382 17.52 12.08 -23.60
N ALA A 383 17.24 12.89 -22.59
CA ALA A 383 16.96 14.31 -22.77
C ALA A 383 18.13 15.05 -23.45
N GLY A 384 17.84 15.74 -24.55
CA GLY A 384 18.80 16.45 -25.40
C GLY A 384 19.67 15.55 -26.28
N LEU A 385 19.38 14.24 -26.36
CA LEU A 385 20.23 13.24 -27.02
C LEU A 385 19.48 12.41 -28.08
N ALA A 386 18.36 12.91 -28.60
CA ALA A 386 17.68 12.31 -29.75
C ALA A 386 18.66 12.08 -30.92
N GLY A 387 18.64 10.86 -31.48
CA GLY A 387 19.52 10.42 -32.57
C GLY A 387 20.93 10.03 -32.17
N ARG A 388 21.33 10.17 -30.89
CA ARG A 388 22.65 9.78 -30.39
C ARG A 388 22.64 8.42 -29.70
N GLY A 389 23.81 7.80 -29.60
CA GLY A 389 23.98 6.58 -28.82
C GLY A 389 23.52 5.29 -29.52
N LYS A 390 23.23 5.31 -30.83
CA LYS A 390 22.96 4.08 -31.59
C LYS A 390 24.23 3.24 -31.74
N VAL A 391 24.06 1.92 -31.78
CA VAL A 391 25.13 0.98 -32.17
C VAL A 391 25.23 0.93 -33.70
N GLN A 392 26.35 0.49 -34.24
CA GLN A 392 26.56 0.40 -35.70
C GLN A 392 25.61 -0.60 -36.37
N SER A 393 25.37 -1.75 -35.74
CA SER A 393 24.46 -2.78 -36.22
C SER A 393 23.95 -3.64 -35.07
N PHE A 394 22.94 -4.47 -35.33
CA PHE A 394 22.45 -5.41 -34.31
C PHE A 394 23.54 -6.40 -33.86
N ASP A 395 24.41 -6.83 -34.78
CA ASP A 395 25.51 -7.76 -34.47
C ASP A 395 26.60 -7.11 -33.61
N SER A 396 26.75 -5.78 -33.65
CA SER A 396 27.70 -5.05 -32.81
C SER A 396 27.17 -4.70 -31.42
N ALA A 397 25.86 -4.87 -31.15
CA ALA A 397 25.24 -4.48 -29.89
C ALA A 397 25.82 -5.21 -28.68
N GLY A 398 25.93 -6.54 -28.76
CA GLY A 398 26.52 -7.38 -27.72
C GLY A 398 27.98 -7.03 -27.41
N PRO A 399 28.89 -7.01 -28.41
CA PRO A 399 30.27 -6.58 -28.21
C PRO A 399 30.42 -5.16 -27.65
N GLU A 400 29.62 -4.19 -28.12
CA GLU A 400 29.64 -2.83 -27.58
C GLU A 400 29.18 -2.80 -26.11
N HIS A 401 28.17 -3.60 -25.75
CA HIS A 401 27.75 -3.74 -24.36
C HIS A 401 28.87 -4.31 -23.48
N LEU A 402 29.54 -5.39 -23.89
CA LEU A 402 30.67 -5.96 -23.14
C LEU A 402 31.80 -4.95 -22.98
N ARG A 403 32.14 -4.20 -24.03
CA ARG A 403 33.15 -3.13 -23.96
C ARG A 403 32.75 -2.05 -22.95
N ARG A 404 31.47 -1.66 -22.91
CA ARG A 404 30.97 -0.67 -21.95
C ARG A 404 31.00 -1.20 -20.51
N GLU A 405 30.61 -2.44 -20.29
CA GLU A 405 30.72 -3.09 -18.96
C GLU A 405 32.18 -3.19 -18.50
N GLU A 406 33.12 -3.50 -19.40
CA GLU A 406 34.56 -3.50 -19.12
C GLU A 406 35.03 -2.11 -18.68
N ILE A 407 34.68 -1.06 -19.44
CA ILE A 407 35.02 0.33 -19.09
C ILE A 407 34.40 0.69 -17.73
N TYR A 408 33.11 0.44 -17.50
CA TYR A 408 32.46 0.72 -16.20
C TYR A 408 33.03 -0.13 -15.05
N GLY A 409 33.59 -1.31 -15.33
CA GLY A 409 34.34 -2.10 -14.35
C GLY A 409 35.51 -1.33 -13.76
N LYS A 410 36.16 -0.48 -14.57
CA LYS A 410 37.26 0.41 -14.14
C LYS A 410 36.80 1.52 -13.19
N LEU A 411 35.50 1.76 -13.02
CA LEU A 411 35.00 2.73 -12.04
C LEU A 411 35.45 2.39 -10.61
N ARG A 412 35.67 1.10 -10.30
CA ARG A 412 36.22 0.68 -9.00
C ARG A 412 37.66 1.15 -8.84
N GLU A 413 38.50 0.93 -9.84
CA GLU A 413 39.90 1.38 -9.86
C GLU A 413 39.99 2.90 -9.80
N PHE A 414 39.14 3.60 -10.55
CA PHE A 414 39.03 5.05 -10.49
C PHE A 414 38.75 5.55 -9.07
N LYS A 415 37.85 4.91 -8.32
CA LYS A 415 37.57 5.29 -6.92
C LYS A 415 38.75 5.08 -5.98
N GLU A 416 39.71 4.24 -6.34
CA GLU A 416 40.94 4.02 -5.58
C GLU A 416 42.07 4.97 -6.00
N SER A 417 41.91 5.63 -7.16
CA SER A 417 42.90 6.54 -7.75
C SER A 417 43.19 7.77 -6.89
N PRO A 418 44.41 8.34 -6.98
CA PRO A 418 44.74 9.62 -6.36
C PRO A 418 43.81 10.77 -6.79
N GLN A 419 43.36 10.77 -8.05
CA GLN A 419 42.49 11.80 -8.62
C GLN A 419 41.12 11.82 -7.91
N PHE A 420 40.50 10.64 -7.73
CA PHE A 420 39.24 10.55 -7.00
C PHE A 420 39.40 10.93 -5.52
N LYS A 421 40.47 10.45 -4.86
CA LYS A 421 40.76 10.81 -3.46
C LYS A 421 40.99 12.30 -3.28
N ALA A 422 41.66 12.95 -4.24
CA ALA A 422 41.84 14.40 -4.24
C ALA A 422 40.49 15.13 -4.41
N ALA A 423 39.64 14.71 -5.35
CA ALA A 423 38.31 15.29 -5.54
C ALA A 423 37.40 15.09 -4.29
N SER A 424 37.44 13.91 -3.68
CA SER A 424 36.76 13.61 -2.41
C SER A 424 37.24 14.52 -1.29
N ALA A 425 38.55 14.67 -1.09
CA ALA A 425 39.13 15.59 -0.11
C ALA A 425 38.75 17.06 -0.38
N GLN A 426 38.60 17.43 -1.65
CA GLN A 426 38.15 18.76 -2.06
C GLN A 426 36.64 18.97 -1.90
N GLY A 427 35.83 17.95 -1.57
CA GLY A 427 34.41 18.12 -1.29
C GLY A 427 33.44 17.49 -2.29
N LEU A 428 33.90 16.60 -3.18
CA LEU A 428 33.02 15.80 -4.03
C LEU A 428 31.90 15.11 -3.23
N ASP A 429 32.22 14.57 -2.04
CA ASP A 429 31.25 13.88 -1.18
C ASP A 429 30.20 14.81 -0.55
N GLY A 430 30.42 16.13 -0.59
CA GLY A 430 29.45 17.15 -0.15
C GLY A 430 28.36 17.46 -1.18
N LEU A 431 28.46 16.92 -2.40
CA LEU A 431 27.42 17.11 -3.42
C LEU A 431 26.15 16.34 -3.09
N SER A 432 24.99 16.90 -3.44
CA SER A 432 23.70 16.23 -3.26
C SER A 432 23.68 14.87 -3.97
N ARG A 433 23.20 13.88 -3.23
CA ARG A 433 22.96 12.51 -3.72
C ARG A 433 21.49 12.25 -4.02
N GLU A 434 20.63 13.23 -3.80
CA GLU A 434 19.21 13.16 -4.14
C GLU A 434 19.05 12.98 -5.65
N ARG A 435 18.17 12.06 -6.04
CA ARG A 435 17.94 11.75 -7.44
C ARG A 435 16.93 12.73 -8.02
N ARG A 436 17.20 13.16 -9.25
CA ARG A 436 16.26 13.86 -10.11
C ARG A 436 15.40 12.86 -10.89
N GLU A 437 14.55 13.40 -11.74
CA GLU A 437 13.66 12.70 -12.66
C GLU A 437 14.41 11.76 -13.63
N ASP A 438 15.67 12.08 -13.96
CA ASP A 438 16.56 11.22 -14.74
C ASP A 438 17.36 10.24 -13.86
N SER A 439 16.99 10.02 -12.60
CA SER A 439 17.74 9.20 -11.65
C SER A 439 19.18 9.64 -11.37
N SER A 440 19.67 10.75 -11.96
CA SER A 440 21.00 11.31 -11.67
C SER A 440 20.94 12.22 -10.45
N SER A 441 22.08 12.42 -9.81
CA SER A 441 22.29 13.41 -8.76
C SER A 441 23.50 14.26 -9.12
N ARG A 442 23.69 15.41 -8.47
CA ARG A 442 24.89 16.23 -8.66
C ARG A 442 26.16 15.42 -8.41
N TYR A 443 26.16 14.60 -7.36
CA TYR A 443 27.24 13.68 -7.06
C TYR A 443 27.49 12.70 -8.22
N SER A 444 26.46 12.04 -8.75
CA SER A 444 26.68 11.02 -9.79
C SER A 444 27.09 11.61 -11.14
N ARG A 445 26.58 12.80 -11.51
CA ARG A 445 27.01 13.52 -12.72
C ARG A 445 28.47 13.94 -12.61
N GLU A 446 28.86 14.46 -11.47
CA GLU A 446 30.24 14.87 -11.24
C GLU A 446 31.20 13.67 -11.17
N LEU A 447 30.79 12.59 -10.50
CA LEU A 447 31.54 11.33 -10.50
C LEU A 447 31.78 10.83 -11.92
N HIS A 448 30.74 10.87 -12.77
CA HIS A 448 30.83 10.46 -14.18
C HIS A 448 31.79 11.35 -14.97
N ARG A 449 31.75 12.68 -14.81
CA ARG A 449 32.70 13.61 -15.45
C ARG A 449 34.15 13.32 -15.06
N LEU A 450 34.41 13.16 -13.76
CA LEU A 450 35.76 12.84 -13.28
C LEU A 450 36.23 11.48 -13.79
N PHE A 451 35.31 10.51 -13.88
CA PHE A 451 35.60 9.19 -14.43
C PHE A 451 35.96 9.27 -15.92
N LEU A 452 35.17 9.97 -16.75
CA LEU A 452 35.49 10.21 -18.16
C LEU A 452 36.84 10.91 -18.35
N ALA A 453 37.15 11.90 -17.51
CA ALA A 453 38.42 12.61 -17.56
C ALA A 453 39.63 11.74 -17.12
N TRP A 454 39.40 10.70 -16.33
CA TRP A 454 40.43 9.75 -15.89
C TRP A 454 40.68 8.63 -16.90
N LEU A 455 39.67 8.28 -17.70
CA LEU A 455 39.78 7.23 -18.71
C LEU A 455 40.75 7.61 -19.84
N PRO A 456 41.34 6.62 -20.54
CA PRO A 456 41.97 6.85 -21.83
C PRO A 456 41.01 7.53 -22.80
N LYS A 457 41.54 8.43 -23.63
CA LYS A 457 40.74 9.27 -24.52
C LYS A 457 39.81 8.44 -25.42
N GLU A 458 40.29 7.33 -25.96
CA GLU A 458 39.52 6.44 -26.84
C GLU A 458 38.35 5.75 -26.12
N GLU A 459 38.49 5.47 -24.81
CA GLU A 459 37.43 4.88 -24.00
C GLU A 459 36.41 5.93 -23.56
N ALA A 460 36.87 7.13 -23.20
CA ALA A 460 36.00 8.27 -22.90
C ALA A 460 35.15 8.64 -24.12
N GLU A 461 35.76 8.81 -25.30
CA GLU A 461 35.05 9.08 -26.56
C GLU A 461 34.07 7.95 -26.91
N SER A 462 34.45 6.69 -26.68
CA SER A 462 33.56 5.55 -26.88
C SER A 462 32.34 5.58 -25.95
N LEU A 463 32.51 5.98 -24.68
CA LEU A 463 31.38 6.12 -23.75
C LEU A 463 30.48 7.29 -24.14
N GLU A 464 31.06 8.45 -24.45
CA GLU A 464 30.31 9.66 -24.85
C GLU A 464 29.54 9.45 -26.16
N ALA A 465 30.13 8.76 -27.15
CA ALA A 465 29.45 8.38 -28.39
C ALA A 465 28.31 7.39 -28.12
N SER A 466 28.43 6.59 -27.06
CA SER A 466 27.41 5.62 -26.67
C SER A 466 26.24 6.23 -25.89
N GLU A 467 26.33 7.48 -25.44
CA GLU A 467 25.25 8.16 -24.71
C GLU A 467 24.06 8.53 -25.61
N GLY A 468 22.84 8.35 -25.08
CA GLY A 468 21.57 8.68 -25.75
C GLY A 468 20.52 7.57 -25.65
N LEU A 469 20.97 6.32 -25.57
CA LEU A 469 20.13 5.13 -25.40
C LEU A 469 20.67 4.22 -24.29
N GLY A 470 19.76 3.58 -23.56
CA GLY A 470 20.09 2.51 -22.63
C GLY A 470 20.64 1.25 -23.34
N ASN A 471 21.26 0.34 -22.57
CA ASN A 471 21.94 -0.84 -23.12
C ASN A 471 21.00 -1.73 -23.95
N SER A 472 19.85 -2.11 -23.38
CA SER A 472 18.85 -2.89 -24.10
C SER A 472 18.27 -2.10 -25.30
N GLN A 473 18.04 -0.80 -25.13
CA GLN A 473 17.47 0.06 -26.18
C GLN A 473 18.35 0.14 -27.42
N LYS A 474 19.68 0.19 -27.25
CA LYS A 474 20.62 0.17 -28.36
C LYS A 474 20.38 -1.03 -29.29
N ALA A 475 20.17 -2.20 -28.71
CA ALA A 475 19.86 -3.40 -29.46
C ALA A 475 18.44 -3.38 -30.05
N GLU A 476 17.45 -2.88 -29.31
CA GLU A 476 16.08 -2.65 -29.83
C GLU A 476 16.11 -1.80 -31.11
N VAL A 477 16.75 -0.64 -31.07
CA VAL A 477 16.85 0.30 -32.19
C VAL A 477 17.61 -0.32 -33.37
N ALA A 478 18.75 -0.96 -33.11
CA ALA A 478 19.51 -1.61 -34.18
C ALA A 478 18.76 -2.79 -34.82
N TRP A 479 17.88 -3.46 -34.08
CA TRP A 479 17.01 -4.49 -34.63
C TRP A 479 15.91 -3.89 -35.51
N LEU A 480 15.30 -2.76 -35.09
CA LEU A 480 14.33 -2.01 -35.92
C LEU A 480 14.98 -1.58 -37.24
N ASP A 481 16.19 -1.03 -37.17
CA ASP A 481 16.98 -0.65 -38.34
C ASP A 481 17.26 -1.85 -39.26
N ARG A 482 17.67 -2.99 -38.68
CA ARG A 482 17.91 -4.24 -39.42
C ARG A 482 16.66 -4.76 -40.15
N LYS A 483 15.48 -4.65 -39.53
CA LYS A 483 14.21 -5.05 -40.17
C LYS A 483 13.69 -4.03 -41.17
N GLY A 484 14.28 -2.83 -41.23
CA GLY A 484 13.82 -1.73 -42.07
C GLY A 484 12.52 -1.09 -41.58
N TYR A 485 12.20 -1.25 -40.30
CA TYR A 485 11.00 -0.64 -39.71
C TYR A 485 11.25 0.85 -39.48
N GLN A 486 10.33 1.68 -39.97
CA GLN A 486 10.37 3.12 -39.73
C GLN A 486 9.93 3.41 -38.29
N TYR A 487 10.66 4.30 -37.62
CA TYR A 487 10.28 4.81 -36.31
C TYR A 487 10.62 6.29 -36.21
N ARG A 488 9.89 6.99 -35.35
CA ARG A 488 10.15 8.38 -34.98
C ARG A 488 11.07 8.41 -33.76
N GLU A 489 12.13 9.19 -33.85
CA GLU A 489 13.00 9.49 -32.72
C GLU A 489 12.38 10.62 -31.89
N VAL A 490 12.18 10.36 -30.60
CA VAL A 490 11.53 11.29 -29.69
C VAL A 490 12.43 11.56 -28.49
N ASP A 491 12.49 12.82 -28.08
CA ASP A 491 13.21 13.22 -26.88
C ASP A 491 12.31 13.00 -25.65
N VAL A 492 12.82 12.31 -24.62
CA VAL A 492 12.04 12.04 -23.40
C VAL A 492 11.66 13.31 -22.64
N SER A 493 12.34 14.44 -22.86
CA SER A 493 11.97 15.71 -22.22
C SER A 493 10.54 16.14 -22.52
N MET A 494 9.94 15.70 -23.64
CA MET A 494 8.52 15.92 -23.95
C MET A 494 7.59 15.34 -22.88
N TRP A 495 7.97 14.22 -22.25
CA TRP A 495 7.21 13.62 -21.16
C TRP A 495 7.44 14.30 -19.81
N LEU A 496 8.56 15.00 -19.67
CA LEU A 496 8.91 15.70 -18.44
C LEU A 496 8.20 17.07 -18.39
N SER A 497 8.02 17.74 -19.53
CA SER A 497 7.39 19.07 -19.61
C SER A 497 5.87 19.08 -19.43
N ASP A 498 5.18 18.04 -19.89
CA ASP A 498 3.71 18.01 -19.87
C ASP A 498 3.13 17.87 -18.45
N GLU A 499 3.88 17.27 -17.52
CA GLU A 499 3.49 17.23 -16.10
C GLU A 499 3.66 18.61 -15.43
N ASP A 500 4.72 19.34 -15.75
CA ASP A 500 4.94 20.70 -15.24
C ASP A 500 3.80 21.64 -15.68
N ALA A 501 3.35 21.54 -16.93
CA ALA A 501 2.21 22.32 -17.44
C ALA A 501 0.87 21.93 -16.79
N ALA A 502 0.62 20.63 -16.54
CA ALA A 502 -0.60 20.17 -15.89
C ALA A 502 -0.67 20.58 -14.41
N VAL A 503 0.47 20.55 -13.71
CA VAL A 503 0.58 21.02 -12.32
C VAL A 503 0.41 22.54 -12.26
N GLU A 504 1.06 23.31 -13.15
CA GLU A 504 0.90 24.77 -13.22
C GLU A 504 -0.53 25.19 -13.60
N ALA A 505 -1.19 24.49 -14.53
CA ALA A 505 -2.56 24.79 -14.93
C ALA A 505 -3.57 24.56 -13.79
N GLN A 506 -3.38 23.55 -12.94
CA GLN A 506 -4.21 23.34 -11.75
C GLN A 506 -4.00 24.44 -10.69
N VAL A 507 -2.84 25.08 -10.68
CA VAL A 507 -2.53 26.20 -9.78
C VAL A 507 -3.11 27.53 -10.31
N SER A 508 -3.11 27.75 -11.62
CA SER A 508 -3.51 29.02 -12.26
C SER A 508 -5.03 29.28 -12.29
N VAL A 509 -5.86 28.24 -12.45
CA VAL A 509 -7.32 28.35 -12.68
C VAL A 509 -8.14 28.86 -11.46
N ARG A 510 -7.51 29.13 -10.30
CA ARG A 510 -8.25 29.45 -9.05
C ARG A 510 -8.16 30.90 -8.54
N THR A 511 -7.69 31.85 -9.34
CA THR A 511 -7.72 33.26 -8.96
C THR A 511 -9.10 33.89 -9.26
N MET A 512 -9.90 34.13 -8.21
CA MET A 512 -11.14 34.92 -8.26
C MET A 512 -10.84 36.43 -8.18
N PRO A 513 -11.69 37.31 -8.75
CA PRO A 513 -11.45 38.76 -8.78
C PRO A 513 -11.82 39.42 -7.44
N THR A 514 -10.95 40.32 -6.98
CA THR A 514 -11.06 41.05 -5.69
C THR A 514 -11.85 42.36 -5.82
N GLU A 515 -12.83 42.56 -4.93
CA GLU A 515 -13.36 43.90 -4.59
C GLU A 515 -12.56 44.52 -3.43
N PRO A 516 -12.49 45.86 -3.33
CA PRO A 516 -11.75 46.55 -2.27
C PRO A 516 -12.67 46.86 -1.09
N VAL A 517 -12.14 46.95 0.15
CA VAL A 517 -12.49 47.99 1.16
C VAL A 517 -11.79 47.75 2.53
N VAL A 518 -11.06 48.80 2.93
CA VAL A 518 -10.96 49.53 4.22
C VAL A 518 -10.36 48.88 5.49
N ARG A 519 -9.58 49.74 6.15
CA ARG A 519 -8.53 49.58 7.18
C ARG A 519 -9.01 49.81 8.64
N ASP A 520 -8.17 49.25 9.53
CA ASP A 520 -7.65 49.75 10.82
C ASP A 520 -8.57 50.03 12.03
N ARG A 521 -8.47 49.13 13.04
CA ARG A 521 -8.16 49.48 14.45
C ARG A 521 -7.94 48.30 15.42
N GLN A 522 -8.06 47.03 15.01
CA GLN A 522 -8.20 45.90 15.95
C GLN A 522 -6.89 45.23 16.43
N MET A 523 -5.71 45.60 15.91
CA MET A 523 -4.49 44.82 16.16
C MET A 523 -3.93 44.94 17.58
N PHE A 524 -4.18 46.05 18.29
CA PHE A 524 -3.58 46.30 19.61
C PHE A 524 -4.34 45.66 20.79
N ASP A 525 -5.63 45.36 20.65
CA ASP A 525 -6.42 44.71 21.71
C ASP A 525 -6.23 43.19 21.74
N LEU A 526 -5.89 42.58 20.59
CA LEU A 526 -5.65 41.13 20.50
C LEU A 526 -4.40 40.70 21.27
N GLN A 527 -3.37 41.54 21.29
CA GLN A 527 -2.08 41.18 21.89
C GLN A 527 -2.12 41.16 23.43
N ARG A 528 -3.04 41.92 24.06
CA ARG A 528 -3.29 41.80 25.51
C ARG A 528 -4.14 40.59 25.89
N SER A 529 -5.05 40.15 25.02
CA SER A 529 -5.90 38.99 25.28
C SER A 529 -5.14 37.67 25.24
N LEU A 530 -4.04 37.59 24.49
CA LEU A 530 -3.25 36.36 24.32
C LEU A 530 -2.39 36.07 25.56
N VAL A 531 -1.76 37.09 26.14
CA VAL A 531 -0.92 36.94 27.35
C VAL A 531 -1.75 36.57 28.58
N ALA A 532 -3.02 37.01 28.66
CA ALA A 532 -3.92 36.63 29.74
C ALA A 532 -4.42 35.17 29.67
N LYS A 533 -4.42 34.56 28.47
CA LYS A 533 -4.87 33.16 28.27
C LYS A 533 -3.77 32.14 28.58
N GLU A 534 -2.51 32.47 28.37
CA GLU A 534 -1.38 31.58 28.73
C GLU A 534 -1.30 31.33 30.25
N ALA A 535 -1.57 32.35 31.08
CA ALA A 535 -1.55 32.18 32.54
C ALA A 535 -2.69 31.29 33.08
N GLN A 536 -3.78 31.09 32.32
CA GLN A 536 -4.91 30.26 32.73
C GLN A 536 -4.70 28.76 32.46
N ILE A 537 -3.81 28.43 31.52
CA ILE A 537 -3.55 27.05 31.10
C ILE A 537 -2.61 26.35 32.12
N ASP A 538 -1.62 27.07 32.65
CA ASP A 538 -0.67 26.56 33.66
C ASP A 538 -1.33 26.22 35.01
N ASP A 539 -2.43 26.88 35.36
CA ASP A 539 -3.14 26.65 36.63
C ASP A 539 -4.06 25.40 36.55
N PHE A 540 -4.54 25.07 35.35
CA PHE A 540 -5.38 23.90 35.10
C PHE A 540 -4.58 22.59 35.15
N GLU A 541 -3.33 22.60 34.65
CA GLU A 541 -2.46 21.42 34.70
C GLU A 541 -2.03 21.05 36.13
N ARG A 542 -1.91 22.04 37.04
CA ARG A 542 -1.60 21.78 38.46
C ARG A 542 -2.76 21.16 39.24
N GLN A 543 -4.01 21.48 38.88
CA GLN A 543 -5.20 20.87 39.49
C GLN A 543 -5.46 19.42 38.99
N ALA A 544 -5.04 19.11 37.76
CA ALA A 544 -5.15 17.76 37.20
C ALA A 544 -4.17 16.75 37.83
N LEU A 545 -3.03 17.21 38.36
CA LEU A 545 -2.02 16.35 38.99
C LEU A 545 -2.32 16.04 40.47
N THR A 546 -3.10 16.89 41.16
CA THR A 546 -3.47 16.71 42.57
C THR A 546 -4.69 15.79 42.77
N SER A 547 -5.52 15.60 41.76
CA SER A 547 -6.71 14.75 41.81
C SER A 547 -6.42 13.25 41.57
N ARG A 548 -5.22 12.89 41.12
CA ARG A 548 -4.81 11.50 40.82
C ARG A 548 -4.25 10.71 42.02
N SER A 549 -3.98 11.36 43.16
CA SER A 549 -3.36 10.70 44.33
C SER A 549 -4.35 10.23 45.42
N ALA A 550 -5.65 10.49 45.29
CA ALA A 550 -6.62 10.31 46.38
C ALA A 550 -7.53 9.06 46.29
N SER A 551 -7.26 8.07 45.42
CA SER A 551 -8.19 6.94 45.19
C SER A 551 -7.50 5.57 45.22
N MET A 552 -6.91 5.18 46.35
CA MET A 552 -6.65 3.77 46.69
C MET A 552 -6.71 3.57 48.21
N GLN A 553 -7.80 2.99 48.73
CA GLN A 553 -7.85 2.04 49.88
C GLN A 553 -9.30 1.76 50.30
N ALA A 554 -9.70 0.47 50.30
CA ALA A 554 -10.45 -0.22 51.37
C ALA A 554 -11.08 -1.54 50.85
N THR A 555 -10.87 -2.63 51.59
CA THR A 555 -11.44 -3.97 51.40
C THR A 555 -12.22 -4.41 52.65
N THR A 556 -13.25 -5.26 52.50
CA THR A 556 -13.72 -6.41 53.36
C THR A 556 -15.24 -6.67 53.16
N PRO A 557 -15.88 -7.74 53.71
CA PRO A 557 -16.05 -9.05 53.05
C PRO A 557 -17.53 -9.52 52.85
N SER A 558 -17.70 -10.70 52.23
CA SER A 558 -18.94 -11.37 51.73
C SER A 558 -20.05 -11.66 52.78
N PRO A 559 -21.32 -12.04 52.42
CA PRO A 559 -21.61 -13.39 51.88
C PRO A 559 -22.85 -13.62 50.94
N THR A 560 -22.78 -14.77 50.26
CA THR A 560 -23.78 -15.80 49.82
C THR A 560 -25.05 -15.47 49.00
N ALA A 561 -25.01 -15.94 47.73
CA ALA A 561 -25.77 -17.08 47.14
C ALA A 561 -27.13 -16.96 46.39
N PRO A 562 -27.97 -15.90 46.39
CA PRO A 562 -29.09 -15.81 45.43
C PRO A 562 -28.84 -14.86 44.23
N VAL A 563 -27.60 -14.40 44.02
CA VAL A 563 -27.25 -13.37 43.03
C VAL A 563 -27.12 -13.90 41.59
N LEU A 564 -26.85 -15.20 41.39
CA LEU A 564 -26.51 -15.75 40.07
C LEU A 564 -27.70 -15.89 39.11
N LEU A 565 -28.92 -16.12 39.60
CA LEU A 565 -30.13 -16.18 38.77
C LEU A 565 -30.63 -14.79 38.36
N ALA A 566 -30.50 -13.79 39.25
CA ALA A 566 -30.79 -12.39 38.94
C ALA A 566 -29.77 -11.79 37.94
N TRP A 567 -28.50 -12.22 38.01
CA TRP A 567 -27.45 -11.81 37.08
C TRP A 567 -27.65 -12.39 35.67
N GLY A 568 -28.19 -13.61 35.55
CA GLY A 568 -28.56 -14.24 34.27
C GLY A 568 -29.71 -13.51 33.56
N PHE A 569 -30.78 -13.17 34.28
CA PHE A 569 -31.92 -12.41 33.72
C PHE A 569 -31.56 -10.96 33.38
N ALA A 570 -30.75 -10.30 34.22
CA ALA A 570 -30.22 -8.97 33.93
C ALA A 570 -29.32 -8.97 32.68
N ASN A 571 -28.54 -10.03 32.46
CA ASN A 571 -27.71 -10.18 31.26
C ASN A 571 -28.54 -10.48 30.00
N PHE A 572 -29.63 -11.24 30.11
CA PHE A 572 -30.57 -11.48 29.02
C PHE A 572 -31.32 -10.20 28.62
N ALA A 573 -31.85 -9.46 29.60
CA ALA A 573 -32.49 -8.17 29.38
C ALA A 573 -31.50 -7.14 28.79
N ARG A 574 -30.27 -7.10 29.29
CA ARG A 574 -29.18 -6.28 28.74
C ARG A 574 -28.85 -6.64 27.29
N ASN A 575 -28.79 -7.92 26.94
CA ASN A 575 -28.51 -8.37 25.57
C ASN A 575 -29.69 -8.11 24.62
N LEU A 576 -30.93 -8.25 25.08
CA LEU A 576 -32.13 -7.92 24.31
C LEU A 576 -32.23 -6.40 24.08
N LEU A 577 -31.92 -5.60 25.11
CA LEU A 577 -31.87 -4.14 25.05
C LEU A 577 -30.69 -3.66 24.19
N GLN A 578 -29.55 -4.34 24.23
CA GLN A 578 -28.39 -4.08 23.38
C GLN A 578 -28.66 -4.43 21.91
N ALA A 579 -29.40 -5.51 21.65
CA ALA A 579 -29.89 -5.86 20.30
C ALA A 579 -30.96 -4.88 19.80
N GLN A 580 -31.74 -4.24 20.68
CA GLN A 580 -32.68 -3.17 20.31
C GLN A 580 -32.03 -1.79 20.22
N LEU A 581 -30.97 -1.50 20.99
CA LEU A 581 -30.15 -0.30 20.85
C LEU A 581 -29.31 -0.33 19.57
N LEU A 582 -28.86 -1.51 19.13
CA LEU A 582 -28.29 -1.73 17.79
C LEU A 582 -29.34 -1.52 16.67
N ARG A 583 -30.65 -1.55 16.99
CA ARG A 583 -31.73 -1.19 16.07
C ARG A 583 -32.13 0.29 16.16
N ALA A 584 -31.74 1.01 17.21
CA ALA A 584 -31.82 2.47 17.30
C ALA A 584 -30.65 3.13 16.52
N ALA A 585 -30.39 2.62 15.31
CA ALA A 585 -29.25 2.91 14.43
C ALA A 585 -29.27 4.32 13.81
N ALA A 586 -30.08 5.24 14.30
CA ALA A 586 -30.03 6.65 13.92
C ALA A 586 -28.73 7.31 14.43
N SER A 587 -28.29 6.99 15.66
CA SER A 587 -27.09 7.60 16.25
C SER A 587 -25.76 7.08 15.67
N ASP A 588 -25.73 5.87 15.09
CA ASP A 588 -24.52 5.35 14.42
C ASP A 588 -24.39 5.95 13.01
N GLY A 589 -25.52 6.26 12.37
CA GLY A 589 -25.56 7.11 11.16
C GLY A 589 -25.02 8.51 11.45
N ASP A 590 -25.46 9.15 12.53
CA ASP A 590 -24.98 10.49 12.92
C ASP A 590 -23.50 10.48 13.33
N ALA A 591 -23.06 9.49 14.11
CA ALA A 591 -21.64 9.35 14.48
C ALA A 591 -20.74 9.00 13.28
N ARG A 592 -21.25 8.24 12.30
CA ARG A 592 -20.55 8.01 11.03
C ARG A 592 -20.46 9.28 10.19
N ARG A 593 -21.57 10.03 10.08
CA ARG A 593 -21.62 11.31 9.36
C ARG A 593 -20.70 12.36 9.99
N MET A 594 -20.59 12.38 11.33
CA MET A 594 -19.65 13.25 12.04
C MET A 594 -18.20 12.83 11.83
N ARG A 595 -17.89 11.53 11.81
CA ARG A 595 -16.55 11.04 11.44
C ARG A 595 -16.16 11.38 10.00
N GLU A 596 -17.10 11.26 9.06
CA GLU A 596 -16.88 11.67 7.66
C GLU A 596 -16.66 13.19 7.56
N LYS A 597 -17.41 14.01 8.33
CA LYS A 597 -17.16 15.46 8.41
C LYS A 597 -15.82 15.80 9.05
N LEU A 598 -15.40 15.08 10.09
CA LEU A 598 -14.13 15.27 10.77
C LEU A 598 -12.96 14.94 9.83
N SER A 599 -13.01 13.79 9.16
CA SER A 599 -12.00 13.41 8.15
C SER A 599 -11.93 14.43 7.00
N ALA A 600 -13.08 14.92 6.51
CA ALA A 600 -13.09 15.98 5.49
C ALA A 600 -12.59 17.35 6.01
N ALA A 601 -12.68 17.61 7.32
CA ALA A 601 -12.10 18.81 7.94
C ALA A 601 -10.57 18.67 8.09
N GLU A 602 -10.09 17.52 8.53
CA GLU A 602 -8.66 17.18 8.62
C GLU A 602 -7.97 17.26 7.25
N ASP A 603 -8.59 16.70 6.20
CA ASP A 603 -8.06 16.78 4.83
C ASP A 603 -8.00 18.24 4.33
N ARG A 604 -8.99 19.07 4.69
CA ARG A 604 -8.98 20.50 4.36
C ARG A 604 -7.89 21.24 5.13
N ALA A 605 -7.69 20.97 6.41
CA ALA A 605 -6.63 21.56 7.22
C ALA A 605 -5.24 21.22 6.66
N MET A 606 -5.00 19.93 6.37
CA MET A 606 -3.73 19.49 5.78
C MET A 606 -3.48 20.14 4.41
N LYS A 607 -4.52 20.28 3.58
CA LYS A 607 -4.41 20.97 2.29
C LYS A 607 -4.05 22.45 2.46
N THR A 608 -4.70 23.15 3.39
CA THR A 608 -4.41 24.56 3.69
C THR A 608 -3.00 24.73 4.24
N GLU A 609 -2.53 23.82 5.09
CA GLU A 609 -1.16 23.82 5.63
C GLU A 609 -0.11 23.69 4.51
N ARG A 610 -0.29 22.76 3.57
CA ARG A 610 0.60 22.64 2.39
C ARG A 610 0.62 23.91 1.55
N GLN A 611 -0.56 24.52 1.35
CA GLN A 611 -0.64 25.78 0.63
C GLN A 611 0.10 26.89 1.39
N LEU A 612 -0.05 26.97 2.71
CA LEU A 612 0.65 27.96 3.55
C LEU A 612 2.17 27.81 3.46
N LEU A 613 2.67 26.58 3.44
CA LEU A 613 4.09 26.29 3.26
C LEU A 613 4.59 26.80 1.90
N GLN A 614 3.83 26.56 0.83
CA GLN A 614 4.14 27.07 -0.50
C GLN A 614 4.16 28.60 -0.54
N ALA A 615 3.13 29.25 0.01
CA ALA A 615 3.05 30.72 0.04
C ALA A 615 4.20 31.36 0.83
N ARG A 616 4.64 30.75 1.95
CA ARG A 616 5.83 31.19 2.70
C ARG A 616 7.11 31.01 1.88
N THR A 617 7.21 29.95 1.10
CA THR A 617 8.35 29.70 0.22
C THR A 617 8.41 30.76 -0.89
N ASP A 618 7.27 31.06 -1.53
CA ASP A 618 7.15 32.10 -2.55
C ASP A 618 7.48 33.49 -1.98
N LEU A 619 7.05 33.79 -0.74
CA LEU A 619 7.40 35.03 -0.03
C LEU A 619 8.91 35.15 0.13
N THR A 620 9.56 34.09 0.63
CA THR A 620 11.01 34.06 0.83
C THR A 620 11.77 34.25 -0.50
N GLU A 621 11.25 33.67 -1.59
CA GLU A 621 11.80 33.86 -2.94
C GLU A 621 11.66 35.32 -3.41
N LEU A 622 10.49 35.94 -3.20
CA LEU A 622 10.26 37.34 -3.56
C LEU A 622 11.11 38.31 -2.72
N GLU A 623 11.31 38.04 -1.43
CA GLU A 623 12.22 38.82 -0.57
C GLU A 623 13.66 38.73 -1.08
N MET A 624 14.09 37.53 -1.46
CA MET A 624 15.42 37.31 -2.05
C MET A 624 15.55 37.99 -3.43
N ARG A 625 14.49 38.04 -4.24
CA ARG A 625 14.50 38.77 -5.53
C ARG A 625 14.50 40.28 -5.32
N LEU A 626 13.79 40.78 -4.32
CA LEU A 626 13.74 42.21 -3.97
C LEU A 626 15.09 42.71 -3.47
N SER A 627 15.78 41.93 -2.63
CA SER A 627 17.12 42.28 -2.14
C SER A 627 18.18 42.29 -3.25
N MET A 628 17.94 41.60 -4.37
CA MET A 628 18.83 41.56 -5.53
C MET A 628 18.47 42.57 -6.64
N SER A 629 17.36 43.32 -6.54
CA SER A 629 16.91 44.22 -7.62
C SER A 629 17.17 45.69 -7.30
N GLY A 630 18.20 46.28 -7.93
CA GLY A 630 18.59 47.69 -7.75
C GLY A 630 17.62 48.72 -8.33
N ASP A 631 16.88 48.40 -9.41
CA ASP A 631 16.07 49.41 -10.16
C ASP A 631 14.61 48.99 -10.43
N ARG A 632 14.19 47.76 -10.10
CA ARG A 632 12.78 47.29 -10.25
C ARG A 632 12.09 47.07 -8.90
N HIS A 633 12.34 47.98 -7.95
CA HIS A 633 11.88 47.86 -6.57
C HIS A 633 10.33 47.84 -6.48
N ASN A 634 9.65 48.79 -7.14
CA ASN A 634 8.20 48.98 -6.95
C ASN A 634 7.35 47.78 -7.41
N SER A 635 7.74 47.07 -8.48
CA SER A 635 6.98 45.91 -8.96
C SER A 635 7.20 44.66 -8.12
N LEU A 636 8.40 44.49 -7.57
CA LEU A 636 8.73 43.35 -6.70
C LEU A 636 8.19 43.57 -5.28
N GLU A 637 8.19 44.80 -4.78
CA GLU A 637 7.53 45.15 -3.52
C GLU A 637 6.03 44.86 -3.58
N GLU A 638 5.37 45.18 -4.70
CA GLU A 638 3.95 44.89 -4.85
C GLU A 638 3.67 43.37 -4.91
N GLN A 639 4.51 42.60 -5.60
CA GLN A 639 4.41 41.13 -5.59
C GLN A 639 4.65 40.55 -4.19
N LEU A 640 5.64 41.07 -3.46
CA LEU A 640 5.95 40.65 -2.10
C LEU A 640 4.78 40.98 -1.15
N ARG A 641 4.17 42.16 -1.30
CA ARG A 641 2.98 42.58 -0.56
C ARG A 641 1.80 41.65 -0.82
N ILE A 642 1.53 41.29 -2.08
CA ILE A 642 0.46 40.37 -2.47
C ILE A 642 0.73 38.97 -1.89
N ALA A 643 1.95 38.47 -1.98
CA ALA A 643 2.34 37.17 -1.42
C ALA A 643 2.19 37.15 0.12
N GLY A 644 2.57 38.24 0.80
CA GLY A 644 2.39 38.39 2.24
C GLY A 644 0.92 38.37 2.66
N GLN A 645 0.06 39.07 1.92
CA GLN A 645 -1.39 39.04 2.15
C GLN A 645 -1.98 37.63 1.94
N ARG A 646 -1.53 36.89 0.93
CA ARG A 646 -1.95 35.51 0.70
C ARG A 646 -1.53 34.59 1.85
N ALA A 647 -0.30 34.70 2.34
CA ALA A 647 0.18 33.92 3.47
C ALA A 647 -0.65 34.18 4.73
N GLN A 648 -0.95 35.45 5.04
CA GLN A 648 -1.81 35.81 6.17
C GLN A 648 -3.23 35.25 6.02
N GLN A 649 -3.84 35.38 4.84
CA GLN A 649 -5.17 34.84 4.57
C GLN A 649 -5.22 33.32 4.74
N MET A 650 -4.15 32.61 4.35
CA MET A 650 -4.08 31.16 4.48
C MET A 650 -3.85 30.71 5.93
N GLU A 651 -3.13 31.48 6.73
CA GLU A 651 -2.99 31.26 8.17
C GLU A 651 -4.34 31.46 8.90
N GLU A 652 -5.14 32.44 8.49
CA GLU A 652 -6.52 32.63 8.98
C GLU A 652 -7.45 31.47 8.58
N LEU A 653 -7.34 30.97 7.35
CA LEU A 653 -8.09 29.79 6.90
C LEU A 653 -7.69 28.53 7.67
N LEU A 654 -6.39 28.37 7.98
CA LEU A 654 -5.89 27.23 8.75
C LEU A 654 -6.42 27.26 10.17
N THR A 655 -6.32 28.40 10.87
CA THR A 655 -6.87 28.57 12.23
C THR A 655 -8.38 28.36 12.28
N THR A 656 -9.12 28.79 11.24
CA THR A 656 -10.55 28.51 11.09
C THR A 656 -10.83 27.01 10.94
N ALA A 657 -10.05 26.31 10.10
CA ALA A 657 -10.19 24.87 9.90
C ALA A 657 -9.86 24.09 11.18
N GLU A 658 -8.80 24.44 11.90
CA GLU A 658 -8.45 23.83 13.18
C GLU A 658 -9.55 24.03 14.24
N THR A 659 -10.14 25.22 14.28
CA THR A 659 -11.25 25.52 15.20
C THR A 659 -12.49 24.68 14.86
N GLN A 660 -12.82 24.52 13.57
CA GLN A 660 -13.91 23.63 13.13
C GLN A 660 -13.64 22.17 13.49
N THR A 661 -12.41 21.69 13.33
CA THR A 661 -12.01 20.33 13.71
C THR A 661 -12.17 20.12 15.22
N ARG A 662 -11.71 21.06 16.05
CA ARG A 662 -11.90 21.00 17.51
C ARG A 662 -13.38 20.99 17.90
N GLN A 663 -14.21 21.82 17.27
CA GLN A 663 -15.65 21.83 17.54
C GLN A 663 -16.30 20.48 17.17
N LEU A 664 -15.94 19.90 16.02
CA LEU A 664 -16.44 18.58 15.62
C LEU A 664 -15.99 17.46 16.57
N GLU A 665 -14.75 17.52 17.09
CA GLU A 665 -14.28 16.58 18.10
C GLU A 665 -15.07 16.71 19.42
N GLU A 666 -15.34 17.93 19.87
CA GLU A 666 -16.15 18.18 21.07
C GLU A 666 -17.59 17.70 20.89
N GLU A 667 -18.22 17.95 19.74
CA GLU A 667 -19.55 17.44 19.39
C GLU A 667 -19.57 15.91 19.37
N LEU A 668 -18.53 15.27 18.82
CA LEU A 668 -18.40 13.82 18.79
C LEU A 668 -18.22 13.24 20.20
N ARG A 669 -17.42 13.89 21.06
CA ARG A 669 -17.27 13.51 22.48
C ARG A 669 -18.58 13.68 23.24
N ALA A 670 -19.27 14.80 23.06
CA ALA A 670 -20.57 15.05 23.69
C ALA A 670 -21.63 14.02 23.25
N ALA A 671 -21.62 13.61 21.98
CA ALA A 671 -22.49 12.55 21.46
C ALA A 671 -22.18 11.19 22.10
N HIS A 672 -20.89 10.84 22.25
CA HIS A 672 -20.48 9.62 22.97
C HIS A 672 -20.91 9.64 24.44
N ASP A 673 -20.73 10.77 25.13
CA ASP A 673 -21.15 10.93 26.52
C ASP A 673 -22.67 10.89 26.70
N ALA A 674 -23.42 11.52 25.79
CA ALA A 674 -24.87 11.42 25.76
C ALA A 674 -25.32 9.97 25.54
N GLN A 675 -24.65 9.24 24.65
CA GLN A 675 -24.91 7.81 24.43
C GLN A 675 -24.58 6.98 25.69
N ALA A 676 -23.49 7.29 26.39
CA ALA A 676 -23.12 6.64 27.64
C ALA A 676 -24.18 6.88 28.73
N ARG A 677 -24.60 8.14 28.93
CA ARG A 677 -25.66 8.51 29.89
C ARG A 677 -27.02 7.91 29.53
N MET A 678 -27.33 7.75 28.25
CA MET A 678 -28.55 7.08 27.79
C MET A 678 -28.52 5.59 28.13
N LYS A 679 -27.38 4.92 27.87
CA LYS A 679 -27.17 3.51 28.24
C LYS A 679 -27.28 3.32 29.75
N GLU A 680 -26.73 4.23 30.54
CA GLU A 680 -26.82 4.20 32.00
C GLU A 680 -28.24 4.42 32.52
N ARG A 681 -28.99 5.41 31.99
CA ARG A 681 -30.40 5.62 32.36
C ARG A 681 -31.29 4.43 31.99
N LEU A 682 -31.04 3.82 30.83
CA LEU A 682 -31.74 2.60 30.41
C LEU A 682 -31.39 1.41 31.31
N PHE A 683 -30.13 1.29 31.73
CA PHE A 683 -29.69 0.29 32.69
C PHE A 683 -30.36 0.49 34.05
N GLN A 684 -30.36 1.72 34.58
CA GLN A 684 -31.02 2.05 35.85
C GLN A 684 -32.53 1.81 35.82
N ARG A 685 -33.23 2.19 34.73
CA ARG A 685 -34.66 1.89 34.57
C ARG A 685 -34.96 0.40 34.43
N GLY A 686 -34.14 -0.32 33.66
CA GLY A 686 -34.25 -1.78 33.56
C GLY A 686 -34.00 -2.48 34.91
N PHE A 687 -33.06 -1.96 35.70
CA PHE A 687 -32.75 -2.44 37.04
C PHE A 687 -33.88 -2.15 38.04
N PHE A 688 -34.47 -0.95 38.00
CA PHE A 688 -35.63 -0.59 38.84
C PHE A 688 -36.87 -1.44 38.53
N LEU A 689 -37.16 -1.68 37.24
CA LEU A 689 -38.24 -2.58 36.81
C LEU A 689 -38.00 -4.02 37.28
N ALA A 690 -36.75 -4.49 37.26
CA ALA A 690 -36.40 -5.81 37.78
C ALA A 690 -36.52 -5.90 39.32
N LEU A 691 -36.25 -4.82 40.04
CA LEU A 691 -36.42 -4.75 41.50
C LEU A 691 -37.89 -4.65 41.92
N SER A 692 -38.72 -3.86 41.23
CA SER A 692 -40.17 -3.80 41.49
C SER A 692 -40.89 -5.12 41.17
N TYR A 693 -40.39 -5.90 40.22
CA TYR A 693 -40.87 -7.26 39.96
C TYR A 693 -40.55 -8.22 41.11
N ARG A 694 -39.36 -8.08 41.72
CA ARG A 694 -38.92 -8.89 42.86
C ARG A 694 -39.76 -8.65 44.13
N SER A 695 -40.32 -7.45 44.32
CA SER A 695 -41.07 -7.12 45.55
C SER A 695 -42.57 -7.42 45.47
N SER A 696 -43.16 -7.58 44.27
CA SER A 696 -44.61 -7.71 44.09
C SER A 696 -45.07 -9.13 43.78
N GLY A 697 -44.23 -9.98 43.16
CA GLY A 697 -44.58 -11.38 42.85
C GLY A 697 -45.77 -11.56 41.90
N ASP A 698 -46.30 -10.48 41.32
CA ASP A 698 -47.57 -10.49 40.59
C ASP A 698 -47.35 -10.72 39.09
N VAL A 699 -47.83 -11.86 38.60
CA VAL A 699 -47.74 -12.30 37.19
C VAL A 699 -48.52 -11.35 36.25
N ALA A 700 -49.52 -10.62 36.77
CA ALA A 700 -50.26 -9.64 35.99
C ALA A 700 -49.40 -8.43 35.58
N LEU A 701 -48.41 -8.05 36.39
CA LEU A 701 -47.48 -6.96 36.10
C LEU A 701 -46.54 -7.32 34.93
N LEU A 702 -46.13 -8.59 34.86
CA LEU A 702 -45.34 -9.14 33.76
C LEU A 702 -46.09 -9.07 32.42
N ALA A 703 -47.39 -9.40 32.43
CA ALA A 703 -48.25 -9.29 31.25
C ALA A 703 -48.41 -7.82 30.80
N GLN A 704 -48.53 -6.86 31.74
CA GLN A 704 -48.57 -5.43 31.42
C GLN A 704 -47.24 -4.90 30.86
N VAL A 705 -46.10 -5.36 31.39
CA VAL A 705 -44.76 -5.01 30.86
C VAL A 705 -44.58 -5.55 29.44
N PHE A 706 -44.96 -6.81 29.18
CA PHE A 706 -44.95 -7.38 27.82
C PHE A 706 -45.92 -6.66 26.88
N HIS A 707 -47.10 -6.29 27.37
CA HIS A 707 -48.09 -5.55 26.57
C HIS A 707 -47.61 -4.13 26.23
N GLY A 708 -46.97 -3.44 27.18
CA GLY A 708 -46.33 -2.14 27.00
C GLY A 708 -45.16 -2.18 26.02
N LEU A 709 -44.30 -3.20 26.12
CA LEU A 709 -43.22 -3.45 25.15
C LEU A 709 -43.78 -3.74 23.74
N SER A 710 -44.90 -4.45 23.63
CA SER A 710 -45.58 -4.70 22.34
C SER A 710 -46.22 -3.44 21.74
N ARG A 711 -46.75 -2.54 22.57
CA ARG A 711 -47.31 -1.24 22.16
C ARG A 711 -46.21 -0.28 21.71
N PHE A 712 -45.11 -0.22 22.46
CA PHE A 712 -43.93 0.57 22.11
C PHE A 712 -43.32 0.08 20.78
N ALA A 713 -43.19 -1.24 20.59
CA ALA A 713 -42.72 -1.83 19.32
C ALA A 713 -43.70 -1.66 18.14
N ARG A 714 -44.97 -1.33 18.40
CA ARG A 714 -45.96 -0.93 17.39
C ARG A 714 -45.85 0.57 17.07
N LEU A 715 -45.71 1.43 18.09
CA LEU A 715 -45.52 2.88 17.92
C LEU A 715 -44.23 3.22 17.16
N CYS A 716 -43.12 2.53 17.44
CA CYS A 716 -41.87 2.68 16.67
C CYS A 716 -41.99 2.16 15.22
N ARG A 717 -42.93 1.26 14.94
CA ARG A 717 -43.22 0.78 13.57
C ARG A 717 -44.11 1.74 12.79
N THR A 718 -45.07 2.39 13.45
CA THR A 718 -45.94 3.40 12.84
C THR A 718 -45.22 4.74 12.60
N ALA A 719 -44.31 5.16 13.49
CA ALA A 719 -43.47 6.35 13.26
C ALA A 719 -42.53 6.19 12.05
N ARG A 720 -42.16 4.95 11.71
CA ARG A 720 -41.36 4.62 10.52
C ARG A 720 -42.15 4.69 9.22
N HIS A 721 -43.46 4.42 9.28
CA HIS A 721 -44.34 4.48 8.11
C HIS A 721 -44.82 5.91 7.77
N SER A 722 -44.75 6.87 8.70
CA SER A 722 -45.08 8.27 8.38
C SER A 722 -43.94 9.06 7.72
N GLU A 723 -42.69 8.60 7.81
CA GLU A 723 -41.55 9.19 7.10
C GLU A 723 -41.33 8.59 5.69
N GLU A 724 -41.76 7.35 5.44
CA GLU A 724 -41.59 6.67 4.14
C GLU A 724 -42.75 6.93 3.14
N ALA A 725 -43.69 7.82 3.44
CA ALA A 725 -44.79 8.20 2.54
C ALA A 725 -44.38 9.12 1.37
N GLY A 726 -43.08 9.29 1.12
CA GLY A 726 -42.56 10.16 0.07
C GLY A 726 -42.06 9.48 -1.21
N LEU A 727 -41.83 8.17 -1.25
CA LEU A 727 -41.15 7.53 -2.40
C LEU A 727 -41.65 6.10 -2.66
N ALA A 728 -42.85 5.98 -3.24
CA ALA A 728 -43.44 4.71 -3.65
C ALA A 728 -43.46 4.56 -5.18
N GLU A 729 -42.28 4.39 -5.79
CA GLU A 729 -42.17 3.89 -7.18
C GLU A 729 -41.00 2.91 -7.41
N GLU A 730 -39.97 2.88 -6.56
CA GLU A 730 -38.78 2.06 -6.79
C GLU A 730 -38.88 0.60 -6.27
N ALA A 731 -39.82 0.31 -5.37
CA ALA A 731 -39.93 -1.00 -4.72
C ALA A 731 -40.48 -2.11 -5.65
N THR A 732 -41.23 -1.75 -6.68
CA THR A 732 -41.83 -2.69 -7.64
C THR A 732 -40.80 -3.17 -8.67
N CYS A 733 -39.88 -2.31 -9.10
CA CYS A 733 -38.79 -2.67 -10.03
C CYS A 733 -37.77 -3.64 -9.41
N ARG A 734 -37.44 -3.47 -8.12
CA ARG A 734 -36.46 -4.35 -7.45
C ARG A 734 -36.97 -5.78 -7.25
N ARG A 735 -38.27 -5.97 -7.04
CA ARG A 735 -38.88 -7.32 -6.91
C ARG A 735 -38.92 -8.07 -8.25
N LEU A 736 -39.20 -7.37 -9.35
CA LEU A 736 -39.15 -7.94 -10.70
C LEU A 736 -37.73 -8.29 -11.16
N PHE A 737 -36.73 -7.52 -10.74
CA PHE A 737 -35.32 -7.80 -11.06
C PHE A 737 -34.79 -9.05 -10.35
N LEU A 738 -35.11 -9.22 -9.05
CA LEU A 738 -34.74 -10.42 -8.28
C LEU A 738 -35.43 -11.70 -8.80
N ALA A 739 -36.69 -11.62 -9.23
CA ALA A 739 -37.39 -12.75 -9.84
C ALA A 739 -36.74 -13.20 -11.16
N ARG A 740 -36.29 -12.26 -12.00
CA ARG A 740 -35.58 -12.57 -13.25
C ARG A 740 -34.22 -13.23 -13.03
N ILE A 741 -33.48 -12.81 -12.01
CA ILE A 741 -32.18 -13.41 -11.66
C ILE A 741 -32.36 -14.85 -11.17
N LEU A 742 -33.37 -15.11 -10.34
CA LEU A 742 -33.63 -16.45 -9.81
C LEU A 742 -34.09 -17.43 -10.90
N VAL A 743 -34.92 -16.99 -11.85
CA VAL A 743 -35.32 -17.82 -13.00
C VAL A 743 -34.15 -18.10 -13.93
N ALA A 744 -33.30 -17.11 -14.22
CA ALA A 744 -32.11 -17.28 -15.05
C ALA A 744 -31.08 -18.24 -14.40
N TRP A 745 -30.91 -18.15 -13.08
CA TRP A 745 -30.04 -19.07 -12.33
C TRP A 745 -30.59 -20.50 -12.36
N HIS A 746 -31.90 -20.69 -12.19
CA HIS A 746 -32.52 -22.01 -12.19
C HIS A 746 -32.44 -22.69 -13.57
N LEU A 747 -32.61 -21.93 -14.66
CA LEU A 747 -32.46 -22.42 -16.04
C LEU A 747 -31.00 -22.81 -16.35
N LYS A 748 -30.03 -22.01 -15.88
CA LYS A 748 -28.59 -22.29 -16.07
C LYS A 748 -28.13 -23.54 -15.32
N CYS A 749 -28.67 -23.78 -14.13
CA CYS A 749 -28.44 -25.02 -13.37
C CYS A 749 -29.07 -26.25 -14.06
N ARG A 750 -30.28 -26.11 -14.63
CA ARG A 750 -30.95 -27.20 -15.36
C ARG A 750 -30.24 -27.56 -16.66
N ALA A 751 -29.75 -26.57 -17.41
CA ALA A 751 -28.95 -26.78 -18.62
C ALA A 751 -27.60 -27.49 -18.32
N LYS A 752 -26.91 -27.12 -17.22
CA LYS A 752 -25.69 -27.80 -16.78
C LYS A 752 -25.92 -29.26 -16.37
N ASN A 753 -27.06 -29.57 -15.75
CA ASN A 753 -27.39 -30.95 -15.38
C ASN A 753 -27.76 -31.82 -16.60
N LEU A 754 -28.48 -31.26 -17.58
CA LEU A 754 -28.79 -31.96 -18.83
C LEU A 754 -27.52 -32.19 -19.68
N ALA A 755 -26.60 -31.22 -19.74
CA ALA A 755 -25.30 -31.38 -20.39
C ALA A 755 -24.43 -32.44 -19.69
N ARG A 756 -24.49 -32.54 -18.35
CA ARG A 756 -23.81 -33.60 -17.59
C ARG A 756 -24.42 -34.98 -17.84
N GLN A 757 -25.74 -35.10 -17.95
CA GLN A 757 -26.40 -36.37 -18.26
C GLN A 757 -26.10 -36.85 -19.69
N ALA A 758 -26.09 -35.92 -20.67
CA ALA A 758 -25.66 -36.23 -22.03
C ALA A 758 -24.18 -36.66 -22.10
N ALA A 759 -23.28 -35.97 -21.39
CA ALA A 759 -21.86 -36.32 -21.32
C ALA A 759 -21.60 -37.67 -20.62
N LEU A 760 -22.40 -38.04 -19.61
CA LEU A 760 -22.25 -39.31 -18.90
C LEU A 760 -22.69 -40.52 -19.75
N SER A 761 -23.66 -40.34 -20.66
CA SER A 761 -24.10 -41.41 -21.58
C SER A 761 -23.09 -41.72 -22.69
N SER A 762 -22.24 -40.74 -23.07
CA SER A 762 -21.22 -40.91 -24.12
C SER A 762 -19.87 -41.45 -23.61
N CYS A 763 -19.64 -41.52 -22.29
CA CYS A 763 -18.28 -41.67 -21.74
C CYS A 763 -17.93 -43.07 -21.22
N GLN A 764 -18.88 -44.00 -21.11
CA GLN A 764 -18.59 -45.34 -20.55
C GLN A 764 -17.69 -46.22 -21.45
N GLY A 765 -17.57 -45.92 -22.75
CA GLY A 765 -16.65 -46.61 -23.66
C GLY A 765 -15.21 -46.03 -23.70
N GLY A 766 -15.04 -44.73 -23.47
CA GLY A 766 -13.74 -44.03 -23.58
C GLY A 766 -12.90 -44.05 -22.31
N GLN A 767 -13.54 -44.20 -21.15
CA GLN A 767 -12.89 -44.03 -19.84
C GLN A 767 -11.85 -45.13 -19.53
N ARG A 768 -12.03 -46.36 -20.06
CA ARG A 768 -11.06 -47.45 -19.86
C ARG A 768 -9.77 -47.29 -20.69
N ARG A 769 -9.85 -46.71 -21.89
CA ARG A 769 -8.66 -46.44 -22.73
C ARG A 769 -7.87 -45.22 -22.25
N LEU A 770 -8.57 -44.20 -21.74
CA LEU A 770 -7.93 -43.01 -21.18
C LEU A 770 -7.22 -43.30 -19.86
N GLN A 771 -7.82 -44.11 -18.98
CA GLN A 771 -7.17 -44.52 -17.72
C GLN A 771 -5.89 -45.33 -17.95
N ALA A 772 -5.85 -46.24 -18.93
CA ALA A 772 -4.64 -46.98 -19.27
C ALA A 772 -3.53 -46.06 -19.83
N SER A 773 -3.90 -45.05 -20.64
CA SER A 773 -2.96 -44.10 -21.23
C SER A 773 -2.38 -43.12 -20.19
N ILE A 774 -3.22 -42.64 -19.26
CA ILE A 774 -2.82 -41.76 -18.17
C ILE A 774 -1.91 -42.51 -17.18
N LEU A 775 -2.21 -43.79 -16.87
CA LEU A 775 -1.37 -44.60 -15.99
C LEU A 775 0.03 -44.83 -16.60
N GLY A 776 0.11 -45.07 -17.91
CA GLY A 776 1.38 -45.21 -18.63
C GLY A 776 2.18 -43.90 -18.75
N LEU A 777 1.52 -42.74 -18.80
CA LEU A 777 2.17 -41.42 -18.74
C LEU A 777 2.69 -41.11 -17.33
N TRP A 778 1.92 -41.45 -16.29
CA TRP A 778 2.32 -41.29 -14.90
C TRP A 778 3.52 -42.17 -14.53
N GLN A 779 3.54 -43.42 -14.98
CA GLN A 779 4.67 -44.31 -14.75
C GLN A 779 5.96 -43.81 -15.43
N ARG A 780 5.86 -43.25 -16.64
CA ARG A 780 7.00 -42.64 -17.35
C ARG A 780 7.47 -41.36 -16.65
N ALA A 781 6.55 -40.47 -16.25
CA ALA A 781 6.90 -39.26 -15.49
C ALA A 781 7.56 -39.58 -14.14
N ALA A 782 7.07 -40.58 -13.42
CA ALA A 782 7.65 -41.03 -12.15
C ALA A 782 9.02 -41.72 -12.32
N ALA A 783 9.30 -42.33 -13.48
CA ALA A 783 10.62 -42.87 -13.81
C ALA A 783 11.61 -41.75 -14.13
N THR A 784 11.20 -40.75 -14.94
CA THR A 784 12.02 -39.58 -15.26
C THR A 784 12.35 -38.75 -14.02
N GLN A 785 11.38 -38.54 -13.13
CA GLN A 785 11.59 -37.80 -11.88
C GLN A 785 12.54 -38.54 -10.92
N ARG A 786 12.50 -39.88 -10.89
CA ARG A 786 13.47 -40.69 -10.15
C ARG A 786 14.88 -40.60 -10.73
N HIS A 787 15.01 -40.54 -12.06
CA HIS A 787 16.29 -40.38 -12.71
C HIS A 787 16.91 -39.00 -12.44
N LEU A 788 16.10 -37.93 -12.51
CA LEU A 788 16.53 -36.56 -12.23
C LEU A 788 16.96 -36.38 -10.76
N ARG A 789 16.21 -36.93 -9.79
CA ARG A 789 16.64 -36.91 -8.38
C ARG A 789 17.94 -37.67 -8.14
N LYS A 790 18.17 -38.75 -8.89
CA LYS A 790 19.41 -39.52 -8.81
C LYS A 790 20.60 -38.71 -9.37
N GLN A 791 20.41 -37.99 -10.47
CA GLN A 791 21.44 -37.09 -11.02
C GLN A 791 21.71 -35.89 -10.11
N GLU A 792 20.68 -35.31 -9.50
CA GLU A 792 20.83 -34.20 -8.55
C GLU A 792 21.58 -34.63 -7.28
N PHE A 793 21.31 -35.83 -6.79
CA PHE A 793 22.03 -36.43 -5.65
C PHE A 793 23.51 -36.68 -6.00
N VAL A 794 23.80 -37.24 -7.18
CA VAL A 794 25.18 -37.45 -7.66
C VAL A 794 25.93 -36.12 -7.83
N GLY A 795 25.28 -35.10 -8.39
CA GLY A 795 25.88 -33.77 -8.55
C GLY A 795 26.18 -33.07 -7.22
N ARG A 796 25.32 -33.23 -6.20
CA ARG A 796 25.60 -32.74 -4.84
C ARG A 796 26.76 -33.49 -4.20
N PHE A 797 26.85 -34.80 -4.39
CA PHE A 797 27.95 -35.61 -3.86
C PHE A 797 29.30 -35.25 -4.50
N GLN A 798 29.31 -35.01 -5.82
CA GLN A 798 30.50 -34.56 -6.55
C GLN A 798 30.94 -33.15 -6.14
N LYS A 799 30.00 -32.21 -5.93
CA LYS A 799 30.32 -30.87 -5.41
C LYS A 799 30.89 -30.90 -3.98
N MET A 800 30.40 -31.82 -3.17
CA MET A 800 30.85 -32.01 -1.78
C MET A 800 32.25 -32.65 -1.74
N GLY A 801 32.52 -33.63 -2.61
CA GLY A 801 33.85 -34.21 -2.80
C GLY A 801 34.87 -33.22 -3.37
N ALA A 802 34.47 -32.38 -4.33
CA ALA A 802 35.33 -31.33 -4.90
C ALA A 802 35.71 -30.27 -3.85
N ARG A 803 34.81 -29.94 -2.92
CA ARG A 803 35.11 -29.05 -1.79
C ARG A 803 36.09 -29.69 -0.80
N PHE A 804 35.98 -30.99 -0.57
CA PHE A 804 36.89 -31.74 0.30
C PHE A 804 38.33 -31.78 -0.25
N LEU A 805 38.49 -31.85 -1.57
CA LEU A 805 39.79 -31.88 -2.24
C LEU A 805 40.48 -30.51 -2.33
N THR A 806 39.76 -29.42 -2.06
CA THR A 806 40.31 -28.04 -2.08
C THR A 806 40.60 -27.46 -0.69
N MET A 807 40.39 -28.22 0.39
CA MET A 807 40.66 -27.73 1.74
C MET A 807 42.16 -27.79 2.06
N THR A 808 42.70 -26.66 2.48
CA THR A 808 44.09 -26.55 2.96
C THR A 808 44.23 -27.14 4.36
N PRO A 809 45.39 -27.74 4.73
CA PRO A 809 45.61 -28.30 6.06
C PRO A 809 45.40 -27.23 7.15
N GLY A 810 44.38 -27.39 7.99
CA GLY A 810 44.07 -26.47 9.10
C GLY A 810 42.58 -26.17 9.34
N GLN A 811 41.68 -26.55 8.42
CA GLN A 811 40.23 -26.31 8.56
C GLN A 811 39.44 -27.49 9.17
N GLU A 812 40.10 -28.56 9.62
CA GLU A 812 39.46 -29.81 10.03
C GLU A 812 38.75 -29.76 11.39
N ASN A 813 38.97 -28.73 12.21
CA ASN A 813 38.46 -28.70 13.59
C ASN A 813 37.15 -27.91 13.80
N ASN A 814 36.47 -27.44 12.75
CA ASN A 814 35.22 -26.67 12.87
C ASN A 814 34.08 -27.16 11.94
N LEU A 815 34.13 -28.42 11.53
CA LEU A 815 33.05 -29.18 10.88
C LEU A 815 32.79 -30.43 11.70
#